data_AF-A0A5C7QHL2-F1
#
_entry.id   AF-A0A5C7QHL2-F1
#
_cell.length_a   1.000
_cell.length_b   1.000
_cell.length_c   1.000
_cell.angle_alpha   90.00
_cell.angle_beta   90.00
_cell.angle_gamma   90.00
#
_symmetry.space_group_name_H-M   'P 1'
#
loop_
_entity.id
_entity.type
_entity.pdbx_description
1 polymer ?
#
loop_
_entity_poly.entity_id
_entity_poly.type
_entity_poly.pdbx_seq_one_letter_code
_entity_poly.pdbx_strand_id
1 'polypeptide(L)'
;MAFGRLALAPSLARRGRRAAAPPATVSAIETLTIWGATPLDATGDYGDATERLGVPANGWAGKVVMPYLAGQTFDPSKILISVRDPGFDAVGATTITRLVRGGAILRRQYSNQASQQASNDGSTVTIWFSLSDWVYEGSTLVEASAEAGYYGDAQPGRVANLVNNSTLAYAKPVFEWLNVQHGVARGAATFPWEAVAYHGHMRLGRQVARIEVTATDASGHDSAVSVAAVPALSQMQTRGNIVDTFQGEIDLSGLDAGELCIANARVYPWIGDESAVLDLVRDGISTSGPVQTANPQTPLRFVCDKDGSYAGAYAYVKAGAAGGVVSGDAATARATPFPTINAALAAFPAWNNANKGHNDHSGATIRLMDDGAGGAVAHIPSADMNGVAAGLCFTDVEADPLNSGSVSVLINAALYTADLLQCKVKLTQAAAANYLNGNKANGYVRQAVDDVELDVTNATSIPLFMQIGLLYLRNPVIIGASTSGATCMAGYTTSRTQCALALGVVMSPTANVSIKPFAAIGCKFTRTVMVEHTYATIPNWDSMDGMVVANNHFLNTQVAFAIFGSIALSRGLAFVQNVIERAVTSTSAPALQISGDGSTAAMDNVVFAYNTIPGKDGSARANVCYTETLGSVGVAKTGFVNRFNLLAELNSKTDTFTTMTTATGRVGNWANRYTVGHLGWVSLMGDANGAGAAGPGTYLGDYLQPSIAPKVGTGAVTFTDDKAGAAGVGGGTYSLTGESNAAYGRVPSGLAGLSFDIAGAARLNDSNGAAGAYERP
;
A
#
# COMPACT_ATOMS: atom_id res chain seq x y z
N MET A 1 63.78 -2.13 65.68
CA MET A 1 63.78 -0.71 65.27
C MET A 1 62.42 -0.39 64.66
N ALA A 2 61.76 0.66 65.18
CA ALA A 2 60.60 1.40 64.69
C ALA A 2 59.40 0.62 64.08
N PHE A 3 58.35 0.43 64.90
CA PHE A 3 56.97 0.19 64.46
C PHE A 3 56.30 1.52 64.07
N GLY A 4 55.87 1.66 62.82
CA GLY A 4 55.03 2.77 62.35
C GLY A 4 53.55 2.37 62.33
N ARG A 5 52.73 3.09 63.10
CA ARG A 5 51.27 2.94 63.17
C ARG A 5 50.59 3.52 61.93
N LEU A 6 49.79 2.71 61.23
CA LEU A 6 48.83 3.17 60.22
C LEU A 6 47.44 3.20 60.86
N ALA A 7 46.84 4.38 60.99
CA ALA A 7 45.52 4.58 61.57
C ALA A 7 44.43 4.29 60.52
N LEU A 8 43.57 3.31 60.79
CA LEU A 8 42.32 3.07 60.07
C LEU A 8 41.24 4.00 60.63
N ALA A 9 40.74 4.93 59.80
CA ALA A 9 39.55 5.72 60.10
C ALA A 9 38.27 4.92 59.77
N PRO A 10 37.27 4.87 60.66
CA PRO A 10 35.99 4.22 60.35
C PRO A 10 35.16 5.12 59.42
N SER A 11 34.78 4.60 58.24
CA SER A 11 33.84 5.29 57.36
C SER A 11 32.41 5.18 57.94
N LEU A 12 31.89 6.33 58.37
CA LEU A 12 30.51 6.50 58.79
C LEU A 12 29.59 6.35 57.56
N ALA A 13 28.92 5.20 57.44
CA ALA A 13 27.82 4.99 56.52
C ALA A 13 26.62 5.88 56.91
N ARG A 14 26.59 7.11 56.38
CA ARG A 14 25.45 8.02 56.50
C ARG A 14 24.34 7.49 55.59
N ARG A 15 23.46 6.63 56.11
CA ARG A 15 22.15 6.31 55.49
C ARG A 15 21.35 7.61 55.39
N GLY A 16 21.46 8.30 54.26
CA GLY A 16 20.53 9.37 53.90
C GLY A 16 19.14 8.77 53.79
N ARG A 17 18.26 9.08 54.74
CA ARG A 17 16.80 8.94 54.54
C ARG A 17 16.47 9.75 53.29
N ARG A 18 16.25 9.07 52.15
CA ARG A 18 15.52 9.68 51.03
C ARG A 18 14.17 10.09 51.60
N ALA A 19 13.94 11.40 51.73
CA ALA A 19 12.62 11.92 51.95
C ALA A 19 11.72 11.34 50.85
N ALA A 20 10.59 10.74 51.24
CA ALA A 20 9.61 10.25 50.28
C ALA A 20 9.24 11.41 49.35
N ALA A 21 9.21 11.17 48.05
CA ALA A 21 8.73 12.16 47.10
C ALA A 21 7.34 12.64 47.55
N PRO A 22 7.07 13.95 47.55
CA PRO A 22 5.75 14.46 47.89
C PRO A 22 4.68 13.76 47.03
N PRO A 23 3.51 13.46 47.59
CA PRO A 23 2.44 12.78 46.85
C PRO A 23 2.09 13.58 45.60
N ALA A 24 1.96 12.89 44.47
CA ALA A 24 1.60 13.52 43.20
C ALA A 24 0.26 14.24 43.35
N THR A 25 0.19 15.50 42.92
CA THR A 25 -1.07 16.24 42.84
C THR A 25 -2.03 15.51 41.89
N VAL A 26 -3.27 15.36 42.32
CA VAL A 26 -4.35 14.76 41.51
C VAL A 26 -5.04 15.89 40.74
N SER A 27 -5.38 15.65 39.48
CA SER A 27 -6.17 16.62 38.71
C SER A 27 -7.63 16.63 39.22
N ALA A 28 -8.39 17.64 38.82
CA ALA A 28 -9.84 17.73 39.06
C ALA A 28 -10.65 16.80 38.14
N ILE A 29 -9.98 16.07 37.24
CA ILE A 29 -10.64 15.09 36.37
C ILE A 29 -10.91 13.83 37.18
N GLU A 30 -12.20 13.55 37.39
CA GLU A 30 -12.67 12.42 38.19
C GLU A 30 -12.59 11.10 37.42
N THR A 31 -12.88 11.15 36.11
CA THR A 31 -12.80 10.00 35.21
C THR A 31 -12.32 10.42 33.82
N LEU A 32 -11.56 9.53 33.17
CA LEU A 32 -11.25 9.61 31.75
C LEU A 32 -11.58 8.27 31.09
N THR A 33 -12.42 8.32 30.08
CA THR A 33 -12.89 7.14 29.35
C THR A 33 -12.58 7.26 27.87
N ILE A 34 -11.91 6.27 27.30
CA ILE A 34 -11.83 6.11 25.83
C ILE A 34 -13.15 5.52 25.36
N TRP A 35 -13.75 6.12 24.34
CA TRP A 35 -15.10 5.78 23.89
C TRP A 35 -15.13 4.50 23.04
N GLY A 36 -16.26 3.78 23.11
CA GLY A 36 -16.49 2.51 22.40
C GLY A 36 -17.31 2.64 21.12
N ALA A 37 -17.81 1.52 20.60
CA ALA A 37 -18.58 1.46 19.34
C ALA A 37 -19.96 2.13 19.36
N THR A 38 -20.50 2.47 20.54
CA THR A 38 -21.82 3.12 20.63
C THR A 38 -21.75 4.51 19.99
N PRO A 39 -22.58 4.85 18.99
CA PRO A 39 -22.54 6.17 18.37
C PRO A 39 -22.82 7.29 19.39
N LEU A 40 -21.96 8.31 19.40
CA LEU A 40 -22.06 9.46 20.29
C LEU A 40 -23.11 10.47 19.77
N ASP A 41 -23.95 11.04 20.63
CA ASP A 41 -25.00 12.03 20.25
C ASP A 41 -26.05 11.45 19.28
N ALA A 42 -26.41 10.17 19.45
CA ALA A 42 -27.42 9.48 18.65
C ALA A 42 -28.89 9.75 19.09
N THR A 43 -29.12 10.42 20.23
CA THR A 43 -30.46 10.67 20.78
C THR A 43 -30.82 12.16 20.81
N GLY A 44 -32.09 12.50 20.54
CA GLY A 44 -32.66 13.84 20.37
C GLY A 44 -32.74 14.72 21.62
N ASP A 45 -31.65 14.82 22.38
CA ASP A 45 -31.56 15.48 23.70
C ASP A 45 -31.73 17.01 23.67
N TYR A 46 -32.10 17.58 22.51
CA TYR A 46 -32.27 19.03 22.28
C TYR A 46 -33.50 19.38 21.43
N GLY A 47 -34.53 18.53 21.42
CA GLY A 47 -35.86 18.88 20.87
C GLY A 47 -36.02 18.80 19.35
N ASP A 48 -34.99 18.37 18.62
CA ASP A 48 -35.13 17.89 17.23
C ASP A 48 -35.12 16.37 17.25
N ALA A 49 -36.31 15.78 17.14
CA ALA A 49 -36.56 14.35 17.20
C ALA A 49 -36.36 13.65 15.84
N THR A 50 -35.77 14.31 14.85
CA THR A 50 -35.44 13.66 13.57
C THR A 50 -34.07 12.94 13.64
N GLU A 51 -34.12 11.63 13.45
CA GLU A 51 -33.06 10.61 13.34
C GLU A 51 -31.60 11.14 13.21
N ARG A 52 -30.90 11.32 14.35
CA ARG A 52 -29.43 11.39 14.35
C ARG A 52 -28.85 9.99 14.41
N LEU A 53 -27.92 9.67 13.52
CA LEU A 53 -27.21 8.38 13.55
C LEU A 53 -26.11 8.31 14.62
N GLY A 54 -25.74 9.46 15.22
CA GLY A 54 -24.62 9.57 16.13
C GLY A 54 -23.25 9.49 15.43
N VAL A 55 -22.20 9.88 16.14
CA VAL A 55 -20.81 9.92 15.67
C VAL A 55 -20.13 8.58 16.00
N PRO A 56 -19.55 7.86 15.04
CA PRO A 56 -18.84 6.61 15.28
C PRO A 56 -17.48 6.90 15.94
N ALA A 57 -17.48 7.06 17.27
CA ALA A 57 -16.37 7.59 18.06
C ALA A 57 -15.41 6.54 18.66
N ASN A 58 -15.51 5.29 18.19
CA ASN A 58 -14.79 4.14 18.76
C ASN A 58 -13.27 4.30 18.72
N GLY A 59 -12.62 4.28 19.87
CA GLY A 59 -11.16 4.28 20.00
C GLY A 59 -10.46 5.58 19.63
N TRP A 60 -11.15 6.61 19.09
CA TRP A 60 -10.52 7.89 18.73
C TRP A 60 -11.04 9.09 19.50
N ALA A 61 -12.07 8.92 20.33
CA ALA A 61 -12.57 9.96 21.21
C ALA A 61 -12.35 9.61 22.69
N GLY A 62 -12.02 10.62 23.48
CA GLY A 62 -12.01 10.57 24.93
C GLY A 62 -13.22 11.30 25.53
N LYS A 63 -13.64 10.88 26.71
CA LYS A 63 -14.63 11.52 27.58
C LYS A 63 -13.96 11.82 28.91
N VAL A 64 -14.12 13.05 29.41
CA VAL A 64 -13.75 13.40 30.79
C VAL A 64 -14.97 13.87 31.56
N VAL A 65 -14.98 13.58 32.86
CA VAL A 65 -15.94 14.11 33.84
C VAL A 65 -15.16 14.81 34.94
N MET A 66 -15.59 16.02 35.30
CA MET A 66 -14.97 16.83 36.35
C MET A 66 -16.01 17.78 36.98
N PRO A 67 -15.72 18.36 38.16
CA PRO A 67 -16.59 19.36 38.78
C PRO A 67 -16.81 20.55 37.86
N TYR A 68 -18.03 21.08 37.84
CA TYR A 68 -18.35 22.27 37.08
C TYR A 68 -17.81 23.53 37.76
N LEU A 69 -16.98 24.29 37.03
CA LEU A 69 -16.53 25.62 37.42
C LEU A 69 -17.08 26.65 36.44
N ALA A 70 -17.88 27.58 36.95
CA ALA A 70 -18.53 28.60 36.14
C ALA A 70 -17.49 29.45 35.37
N GLY A 71 -17.71 29.61 34.05
CA GLY A 71 -16.87 30.42 33.18
C GLY A 71 -15.52 29.81 32.80
N GLN A 72 -15.21 28.58 33.21
CA GLN A 72 -13.94 27.92 32.90
C GLN A 72 -14.01 27.11 31.60
N THR A 73 -12.92 27.13 30.83
CA THR A 73 -12.78 26.40 29.57
C THR A 73 -11.83 25.21 29.74
N PHE A 74 -12.17 24.08 29.12
CA PHE A 74 -11.34 22.90 29.08
C PHE A 74 -10.42 22.90 27.84
N ASP A 75 -9.16 22.57 28.02
CA ASP A 75 -8.18 22.42 26.95
C ASP A 75 -7.73 20.93 26.84
N PRO A 76 -8.29 20.17 25.89
CA PRO A 76 -7.92 18.77 25.70
C PRO A 76 -6.46 18.58 25.26
N SER A 77 -5.83 19.59 24.66
CA SER A 77 -4.44 19.48 24.20
C SER A 77 -3.44 19.31 25.35
N LYS A 78 -3.87 19.64 26.57
CA LYS A 78 -3.11 19.49 27.82
C LYS A 78 -3.32 18.14 28.50
N ILE A 79 -4.10 17.25 27.91
CA ILE A 79 -4.29 15.89 28.39
C ILE A 79 -3.35 14.95 27.65
N LEU A 80 -2.52 14.25 28.40
CA LEU A 80 -1.58 13.26 27.89
C LEU A 80 -1.88 11.90 28.50
N ILE A 81 -2.01 10.89 27.65
CA ILE A 81 -2.34 9.52 28.02
C ILE A 81 -1.18 8.62 27.61
N SER A 82 -0.60 7.91 28.57
CA SER A 82 0.37 6.85 28.32
C SER A 82 -0.39 5.56 28.05
N VAL A 83 -0.29 5.09 26.81
CA VAL A 83 -0.95 3.88 26.32
C VAL A 83 0.10 2.80 26.10
N ARG A 84 -0.20 1.60 26.60
CA ARG A 84 0.62 0.41 26.41
C ARG A 84 -0.14 -0.57 25.54
N ASP A 85 0.46 -0.96 24.43
CA ASP A 85 -0.07 -1.93 23.49
C ASP A 85 0.78 -3.21 23.47
N PRO A 86 0.18 -4.39 23.25
CA PRO A 86 0.92 -5.50 22.66
C PRO A 86 1.55 -5.05 21.34
N GLY A 87 2.68 -5.64 20.98
CA GLY A 87 3.35 -5.36 19.72
C GLY A 87 4.38 -6.40 19.38
N PHE A 88 5.12 -6.14 18.30
CA PHE A 88 6.18 -7.00 17.83
C PHE A 88 7.43 -6.18 17.52
N ASP A 89 8.58 -6.85 17.55
CA ASP A 89 9.86 -6.33 17.09
C ASP A 89 10.55 -7.33 16.15
N ALA A 90 11.85 -7.14 15.90
CA ALA A 90 12.65 -8.00 15.04
C ALA A 90 12.77 -9.45 15.52
N VAL A 91 12.50 -9.73 16.80
CA VAL A 91 12.77 -11.02 17.45
C VAL A 91 11.48 -11.71 17.86
N GLY A 92 10.49 -10.98 18.38
CA GLY A 92 9.31 -11.62 18.95
C GLY A 92 8.16 -10.67 19.25
N ALA A 93 7.23 -11.15 20.08
CA ALA A 93 6.24 -10.32 20.71
C ALA A 93 6.91 -9.44 21.79
N THR A 94 6.41 -8.22 21.93
CA THR A 94 6.92 -7.22 22.87
C THR A 94 5.78 -6.33 23.35
N THR A 95 6.10 -5.25 24.03
CA THR A 95 5.15 -4.24 24.48
C THR A 95 5.62 -2.88 24.02
N ILE A 96 4.72 -2.13 23.39
CA ILE A 96 4.99 -0.78 22.92
C ILE A 96 4.26 0.20 23.83
N THR A 97 5.00 1.15 24.39
CA THR A 97 4.41 2.30 25.09
C THR A 97 4.45 3.52 24.18
N ARG A 98 3.33 4.23 24.08
CA ARG A 98 3.20 5.45 23.30
C ARG A 98 2.37 6.49 24.05
N LEU A 99 2.52 7.74 23.64
CA LEU A 99 1.78 8.86 24.19
C LEU A 99 0.67 9.26 23.23
N VAL A 100 -0.55 9.30 23.73
CA VAL A 100 -1.74 9.79 23.03
C VAL A 100 -2.18 11.08 23.69
N ARG A 101 -2.27 12.16 22.92
CA ARG A 101 -2.66 13.49 23.41
C ARG A 101 -4.11 13.78 23.03
N GLY A 102 -4.82 14.56 23.84
CA GLY A 102 -6.11 15.11 23.44
C GLY A 102 -5.94 16.14 22.31
N GLY A 103 -6.91 16.23 21.41
CA GLY A 103 -6.90 17.14 20.27
C GLY A 103 -7.78 18.36 20.50
N ALA A 104 -9.05 18.24 20.12
CA ALA A 104 -10.07 19.29 20.28
C ALA A 104 -11.37 18.74 20.85
N ILE A 105 -12.15 19.62 21.50
CA ILE A 105 -13.51 19.29 21.93
C ILE A 105 -14.35 19.00 20.68
N LEU A 106 -15.10 17.90 20.72
CA LEU A 106 -15.93 17.50 19.59
C LEU A 106 -17.12 18.46 19.46
N ARG A 107 -17.45 18.81 18.21
CA ARG A 107 -18.68 19.56 17.91
C ARG A 107 -19.85 18.60 17.77
N ARG A 108 -21.06 19.14 17.80
CA ARG A 108 -22.27 18.39 17.43
C ARG A 108 -22.44 18.30 15.92
N GLN A 109 -23.30 17.37 15.50
CA GLN A 109 -23.65 17.21 14.09
C GLN A 109 -24.43 18.43 13.58
N TYR A 110 -24.38 18.68 12.28
CA TYR A 110 -25.26 19.66 11.65
C TYR A 110 -26.75 19.36 11.94
N SER A 111 -27.61 20.33 12.24
CA SER A 111 -27.43 21.79 12.19
C SER A 111 -26.91 22.47 13.46
N ASN A 112 -26.47 21.70 14.45
CA ASN A 112 -26.01 22.23 15.74
C ASN A 112 -24.48 22.31 15.83
N GLN A 113 -23.78 22.41 14.70
CA GLN A 113 -22.31 22.41 14.62
C GLN A 113 -21.63 23.55 15.38
N ALA A 114 -22.37 24.60 15.74
CA ALA A 114 -21.88 25.68 16.60
C ALA A 114 -21.73 25.27 18.07
N SER A 115 -22.40 24.19 18.49
CA SER A 115 -22.36 23.66 19.84
C SER A 115 -21.35 22.53 19.98
N GLN A 116 -20.75 22.43 21.16
CA GLN A 116 -19.86 21.33 21.53
C GLN A 116 -20.67 20.14 22.05
N GLN A 117 -20.13 18.94 21.87
CA GLN A 117 -20.51 17.76 22.64
C GLN A 117 -19.93 17.97 24.03
N ALA A 118 -20.73 18.62 24.86
CA ALA A 118 -20.47 18.93 26.25
C ALA A 118 -21.83 19.00 26.97
N SER A 119 -21.86 18.58 28.23
CA SER A 119 -23.05 18.69 29.09
C SER A 119 -22.65 19.16 30.48
N ASN A 120 -23.56 19.88 31.14
CA ASN A 120 -23.38 20.42 32.48
C ASN A 120 -24.70 20.28 33.24
N ASP A 121 -24.66 19.65 34.42
CA ASP A 121 -25.83 19.48 35.30
C ASP A 121 -25.83 20.47 36.49
N GLY A 122 -24.88 21.42 36.51
CA GLY A 122 -24.68 22.39 37.59
C GLY A 122 -23.70 21.92 38.67
N SER A 123 -23.34 20.64 38.69
CA SER A 123 -22.35 20.05 39.60
C SER A 123 -21.14 19.49 38.85
N THR A 124 -21.38 18.84 37.72
CA THR A 124 -20.37 18.19 36.89
C THR A 124 -20.47 18.68 35.46
N VAL A 125 -19.31 18.71 34.80
CA VAL A 125 -19.21 18.93 33.36
C VAL A 125 -18.64 17.66 32.72
N THR A 126 -19.29 17.22 31.63
CA THR A 126 -18.81 16.16 30.77
C THR A 126 -18.35 16.75 29.44
N ILE A 127 -17.12 16.42 29.03
CA ILE A 127 -16.53 16.88 27.77
C ILE A 127 -16.08 15.68 26.94
N TRP A 128 -16.35 15.74 25.64
CA TRP A 128 -15.85 14.78 24.65
C TRP A 128 -14.82 15.45 23.74
N PHE A 129 -13.71 14.78 23.49
CA PHE A 129 -12.60 15.33 22.70
C PHE A 129 -11.95 14.27 21.83
N SER A 130 -11.33 14.69 20.72
CA SER A 130 -10.57 13.79 19.85
C SER A 130 -9.23 13.38 20.45
N LEU A 131 -8.68 12.25 20.02
CA LEU A 131 -7.34 11.78 20.38
C LEU A 131 -6.36 12.00 19.22
N SER A 132 -5.08 12.12 19.52
CA SER A 132 -4.03 12.26 18.51
C SER A 132 -3.77 10.98 17.71
N ASP A 133 -4.12 9.85 18.28
CA ASP A 133 -3.92 8.52 17.71
C ASP A 133 -4.98 7.57 18.24
N TRP A 134 -5.16 6.44 17.56
CA TRP A 134 -6.17 5.44 17.89
C TRP A 134 -5.82 4.69 19.16
N VAL A 135 -6.80 4.40 20.02
CA VAL A 135 -6.69 3.47 21.16
C VAL A 135 -7.55 2.26 20.87
N TYR A 136 -6.94 1.08 20.94
CA TYR A 136 -7.53 -0.19 20.52
C TYR A 136 -8.15 -0.93 21.70
N GLU A 137 -8.93 -1.97 21.42
CA GLU A 137 -9.52 -2.84 22.43
C GLU A 137 -8.45 -3.46 23.35
N GLY A 138 -7.35 -3.95 22.77
CA GLY A 138 -6.22 -4.53 23.53
C GLY A 138 -5.30 -3.50 24.20
N SER A 139 -5.53 -2.19 24.03
CA SER A 139 -4.71 -1.15 24.63
C SER A 139 -4.94 -1.05 26.14
N THR A 140 -3.86 -0.93 26.91
CA THR A 140 -3.90 -0.64 28.34
C THR A 140 -3.58 0.84 28.60
N LEU A 141 -4.44 1.54 29.32
CA LEU A 141 -4.15 2.91 29.79
C LEU A 141 -3.28 2.82 31.05
N VAL A 142 -1.99 3.21 30.94
CA VAL A 142 -1.03 3.11 32.05
C VAL A 142 -1.18 4.26 33.02
N GLU A 143 -1.22 5.48 32.48
CA GLU A 143 -1.44 6.70 33.23
C GLU A 143 -1.99 7.78 32.30
N ALA A 144 -2.67 8.77 32.86
CA ALA A 144 -2.96 10.01 32.18
C ALA A 144 -2.65 11.18 33.11
N SER A 145 -2.18 12.27 32.52
CA SER A 145 -1.83 13.50 33.22
C SER A 145 -2.47 14.70 32.54
N ALA A 146 -2.84 15.67 33.35
CA ALA A 146 -3.27 16.98 32.89
C ALA A 146 -2.16 18.00 33.17
N GLU A 147 -1.77 18.77 32.16
CA GLU A 147 -0.82 19.88 32.29
C GLU A 147 -1.50 21.11 32.93
N ALA A 148 -0.72 22.06 33.45
CA ALA A 148 -1.26 23.22 34.13
C ALA A 148 -2.24 24.02 33.24
N GLY A 149 -3.36 24.42 33.83
CA GLY A 149 -4.40 25.19 33.16
C GLY A 149 -5.15 24.44 32.06
N TYR A 150 -5.33 23.12 32.21
CA TYR A 150 -6.24 22.33 31.38
C TYR A 150 -7.72 22.67 31.63
N TYR A 151 -8.04 23.26 32.79
CA TYR A 151 -9.37 23.70 33.15
C TYR A 151 -9.28 24.91 34.09
N GLY A 152 -9.32 26.12 33.54
CA GLY A 152 -9.07 27.36 34.31
C GLY A 152 -7.66 27.42 34.91
N ASP A 153 -7.55 27.79 36.19
CA ASP A 153 -6.27 27.83 36.94
C ASP A 153 -5.88 26.47 37.55
N ALA A 154 -6.46 25.36 37.06
CA ALA A 154 -6.20 24.03 37.60
C ALA A 154 -4.72 23.65 37.54
N GLN A 155 -4.21 23.14 38.66
CA GLN A 155 -2.83 22.67 38.80
C GLN A 155 -2.61 21.38 38.00
N PRO A 156 -1.37 21.12 37.53
CA PRO A 156 -1.06 19.87 36.85
C PRO A 156 -1.22 18.69 37.81
N GLY A 157 -1.61 17.53 37.28
CA GLY A 157 -1.81 16.35 38.10
C GLY A 157 -2.14 15.08 37.34
N ARG A 158 -2.09 13.95 38.04
CA ARG A 158 -2.54 12.65 37.52
C ARG A 158 -4.06 12.62 37.42
N VAL A 159 -4.57 12.08 36.33
CA VAL A 159 -6.01 11.86 36.10
C VAL A 159 -6.43 10.55 36.76
N ALA A 160 -7.57 10.57 37.46
CA ALA A 160 -8.11 9.40 38.13
C ALA A 160 -8.98 8.53 37.19
N ASN A 161 -9.20 7.28 37.58
CA ASN A 161 -10.18 6.34 36.99
C ASN A 161 -10.14 6.29 35.46
N LEU A 162 -9.05 5.75 34.93
CA LEU A 162 -8.88 5.54 33.50
C LEU A 162 -9.65 4.30 33.05
N VAL A 163 -10.47 4.44 32.02
CA VAL A 163 -11.27 3.34 31.45
C VAL A 163 -11.08 3.29 29.94
N ASN A 164 -10.75 2.11 29.41
CA ASN A 164 -10.77 1.87 27.97
C ASN A 164 -12.03 1.09 27.59
N ASN A 165 -12.99 1.76 26.93
CA ASN A 165 -14.18 1.10 26.37
C ASN A 165 -14.06 0.90 24.84
N SER A 166 -12.89 1.14 24.25
CA SER A 166 -12.68 0.92 22.82
C SER A 166 -12.93 -0.56 22.49
N THR A 167 -13.63 -0.80 21.39
CA THR A 167 -13.77 -2.13 20.78
C THR A 167 -13.12 -2.16 19.39
N LEU A 168 -12.23 -1.20 19.12
CA LEU A 168 -11.54 -1.10 17.84
C LEU A 168 -10.43 -2.14 17.80
N ALA A 169 -10.54 -3.08 16.85
CA ALA A 169 -9.51 -4.07 16.60
C ALA A 169 -8.22 -3.41 16.06
N TYR A 170 -7.08 -4.03 16.34
CA TYR A 170 -5.83 -3.66 15.68
C TYR A 170 -5.93 -3.91 14.17
N ALA A 171 -5.42 -2.97 13.37
CA ALA A 171 -5.38 -3.13 11.93
C ALA A 171 -4.32 -4.16 11.53
N LYS A 172 -4.59 -4.91 10.46
CA LYS A 172 -3.62 -5.80 9.83
C LYS A 172 -2.78 -5.02 8.82
N PRO A 173 -1.49 -5.37 8.63
CA PRO A 173 -0.71 -4.80 7.52
C PRO A 173 -1.36 -5.05 6.15
N VAL A 174 -1.14 -4.16 5.20
CA VAL A 174 -1.41 -4.38 3.77
C VAL A 174 -0.15 -4.95 3.13
N PHE A 175 -0.27 -6.04 2.36
CA PHE A 175 0.87 -6.85 1.90
C PHE A 175 0.80 -7.17 0.40
N GLU A 176 1.97 -7.29 -0.24
CA GLU A 176 2.14 -7.72 -1.64
C GLU A 176 3.44 -8.52 -1.83
N TRP A 177 3.39 -9.59 -2.64
CA TRP A 177 4.58 -10.30 -3.12
C TRP A 177 5.17 -9.61 -4.36
N LEU A 178 6.50 -9.53 -4.45
CA LEU A 178 7.18 -9.11 -5.68
C LEU A 178 7.47 -10.30 -6.60
N ASN A 179 7.41 -11.51 -6.06
CA ASN A 179 7.45 -12.76 -6.81
C ASN A 179 6.22 -12.90 -7.71
N VAL A 180 6.42 -13.50 -8.87
CA VAL A 180 5.32 -14.04 -9.68
C VAL A 180 4.84 -15.33 -9.02
N GLN A 181 3.52 -15.54 -8.96
CA GLN A 181 2.95 -16.82 -8.52
C GLN A 181 3.43 -17.96 -9.42
N HIS A 182 3.46 -19.20 -8.95
CA HIS A 182 3.87 -20.35 -9.76
C HIS A 182 5.32 -20.26 -10.31
N GLY A 183 6.23 -19.67 -9.52
CA GLY A 183 7.67 -19.70 -9.78
C GLY A 183 8.26 -21.12 -9.65
N VAL A 184 9.55 -21.27 -9.92
CA VAL A 184 10.24 -22.57 -9.83
C VAL A 184 11.66 -22.41 -9.28
N ALA A 185 12.04 -23.28 -8.33
CA ALA A 185 13.38 -23.34 -7.74
C ALA A 185 14.26 -24.37 -8.47
N ARG A 186 14.73 -24.03 -9.68
CA ARG A 186 15.44 -24.98 -10.57
C ARG A 186 16.83 -25.34 -10.03
N GLY A 187 17.01 -26.57 -9.53
CA GLY A 187 18.30 -27.08 -9.07
C GLY A 187 18.92 -26.28 -7.91
N ALA A 188 18.09 -25.59 -7.12
CA ALA A 188 18.52 -24.70 -6.06
C ALA A 188 18.26 -25.32 -4.67
N ALA A 189 19.09 -24.94 -3.68
CA ALA A 189 18.87 -25.32 -2.28
C ALA A 189 17.80 -24.46 -1.59
N THR A 190 17.55 -23.26 -2.13
CA THR A 190 16.61 -22.29 -1.56
C THR A 190 15.73 -21.67 -2.65
N PHE A 191 14.60 -21.11 -2.24
CA PHE A 191 13.74 -20.27 -3.10
C PHE A 191 13.70 -18.82 -2.58
N PRO A 192 14.13 -17.82 -3.37
CA PRO A 192 14.16 -16.43 -2.93
C PRO A 192 12.75 -15.81 -2.94
N TRP A 193 12.47 -15.00 -1.93
CA TRP A 193 11.23 -14.24 -1.84
C TRP A 193 11.48 -12.78 -1.51
N GLU A 194 10.67 -11.90 -2.09
CA GLU A 194 10.61 -10.48 -1.79
C GLU A 194 9.16 -10.04 -1.63
N ALA A 195 8.93 -9.16 -0.66
CA ALA A 195 7.60 -8.63 -0.38
C ALA A 195 7.67 -7.19 0.14
N VAL A 196 6.56 -6.47 -0.05
CA VAL A 196 6.31 -5.21 0.65
C VAL A 196 5.12 -5.38 1.60
N ALA A 197 5.19 -4.69 2.72
CA ALA A 197 4.08 -4.59 3.66
C ALA A 197 4.02 -3.17 4.18
N TYR A 198 2.82 -2.67 4.52
CA TYR A 198 2.64 -1.34 5.08
C TYR A 198 1.63 -1.36 6.21
N HIS A 199 1.89 -0.59 7.26
CA HIS A 199 1.00 -0.47 8.41
C HIS A 199 1.02 0.95 8.97
N GLY A 200 -0.10 1.40 9.52
CA GLY A 200 -0.25 2.77 10.06
C GLY A 200 0.73 3.12 11.19
N HIS A 201 1.25 2.11 11.88
CA HIS A 201 2.20 2.25 13.00
C HIS A 201 3.68 1.97 12.65
N MET A 202 4.03 2.04 11.36
CA MET A 202 5.41 1.97 10.87
C MET A 202 6.35 2.91 11.65
N ARG A 203 7.59 2.46 11.89
CA ARG A 203 8.58 3.13 12.75
C ARG A 203 9.98 2.54 12.55
N LEU A 204 10.99 3.22 13.09
CA LEU A 204 12.39 2.75 13.10
C LEU A 204 12.97 2.40 11.71
N GLY A 205 12.51 3.09 10.67
CA GLY A 205 12.87 2.82 9.28
C GLY A 205 12.21 1.57 8.70
N ARG A 206 11.16 1.03 9.33
CA ARG A 206 10.52 -0.22 8.92
C ARG A 206 9.01 -0.10 8.87
N GLN A 207 8.46 -0.58 7.77
CA GLN A 207 7.05 -0.56 7.45
C GLN A 207 6.23 -1.42 8.44
N VAL A 208 6.80 -2.56 8.82
CA VAL A 208 6.30 -3.53 9.80
C VAL A 208 7.47 -4.02 10.67
N ALA A 209 7.19 -4.77 11.74
CA ALA A 209 8.24 -5.23 12.66
C ALA A 209 9.11 -6.35 12.04
N ARG A 210 8.45 -7.32 11.41
CA ARG A 210 9.08 -8.40 10.62
C ARG A 210 8.05 -9.15 9.76
N ILE A 211 8.57 -9.95 8.83
CA ILE A 211 7.81 -10.93 8.05
C ILE A 211 8.44 -12.30 8.28
N GLU A 212 7.61 -13.29 8.56
CA GLU A 212 7.98 -14.70 8.63
C GLU A 212 7.33 -15.46 7.47
N VAL A 213 8.09 -16.33 6.81
CA VAL A 213 7.61 -17.15 5.69
C VAL A 213 7.88 -18.61 5.98
N THR A 214 6.87 -19.44 5.79
CA THR A 214 6.98 -20.92 5.86
C THR A 214 6.32 -21.49 4.62
N ALA A 215 6.99 -22.42 3.94
CA ALA A 215 6.43 -23.16 2.82
C ALA A 215 6.01 -24.55 3.25
N THR A 216 4.85 -24.99 2.76
CA THR A 216 4.37 -26.36 2.89
C THR A 216 4.24 -26.97 1.49
N ASP A 217 4.81 -28.15 1.26
CA ASP A 217 4.64 -28.87 -0.01
C ASP A 217 3.30 -29.64 -0.10
N ALA A 218 3.09 -30.38 -1.20
CA ALA A 218 1.84 -31.11 -1.42
C ALA A 218 1.72 -32.37 -0.54
N SER A 219 2.86 -32.92 -0.13
CA SER A 219 2.98 -34.04 0.80
C SER A 219 2.84 -33.62 2.28
N GLY A 220 2.83 -32.32 2.56
CA GLY A 220 2.58 -31.75 3.89
C GLY A 220 3.84 -31.56 4.73
N HIS A 221 5.03 -31.57 4.12
CA HIS A 221 6.26 -31.19 4.79
C HIS A 221 6.42 -29.66 4.80
N ASP A 222 6.95 -29.15 5.91
CA ASP A 222 7.20 -27.72 6.10
C ASP A 222 8.68 -27.38 5.97
N SER A 223 8.96 -26.21 5.40
CA SER A 223 10.29 -25.60 5.43
C SER A 223 10.63 -25.08 6.83
N ALA A 224 11.91 -24.80 7.06
CA ALA A 224 12.28 -23.90 8.16
C ALA A 224 11.64 -22.51 7.96
N VAL A 225 11.39 -21.79 9.07
CA VAL A 225 10.85 -20.43 9.02
C VAL A 225 11.92 -19.47 8.52
N SER A 226 11.66 -18.80 7.40
CA SER A 226 12.46 -17.68 6.90
C SER A 226 11.99 -16.37 7.54
N VAL A 227 12.88 -15.64 8.20
CA VAL A 227 12.55 -14.39 8.90
C VAL A 227 13.25 -13.19 8.25
N ALA A 228 12.49 -12.15 7.90
CA ALA A 228 13.04 -10.86 7.48
C ALA A 228 12.56 -9.75 8.42
N ALA A 229 13.50 -9.08 9.08
CA ALA A 229 13.20 -7.98 10.01
C ALA A 229 13.86 -6.66 9.62
N VAL A 230 14.69 -6.63 8.58
CA VAL A 230 15.39 -5.43 8.11
C VAL A 230 15.09 -5.27 6.61
N PRO A 231 14.47 -4.16 6.22
CA PRO A 231 14.23 -3.87 4.81
C PRO A 231 15.52 -3.62 4.01
N ALA A 232 15.48 -3.89 2.73
CA ALA A 232 16.53 -3.59 1.76
C ALA A 232 15.93 -3.28 0.39
N LEU A 233 16.67 -2.58 -0.46
CA LEU A 233 16.25 -2.33 -1.84
C LEU A 233 16.06 -3.66 -2.61
N SER A 234 14.95 -3.76 -3.34
CA SER A 234 14.55 -4.94 -4.12
C SER A 234 15.65 -5.40 -5.07
N GLN A 235 15.85 -6.71 -5.16
CA GLN A 235 16.75 -7.36 -6.12
C GLN A 235 15.98 -7.87 -7.36
N MET A 236 14.67 -8.07 -7.24
CA MET A 236 13.78 -8.43 -8.36
C MET A 236 13.46 -7.24 -9.28
N GLN A 237 13.58 -6.01 -8.78
CA GLN A 237 13.29 -4.81 -9.54
C GLN A 237 14.56 -4.23 -10.19
N THR A 238 14.57 -4.16 -11.53
CA THR A 238 15.69 -3.64 -12.33
C THR A 238 15.39 -2.32 -13.03
N ARG A 239 14.12 -1.89 -13.05
CA ARG A 239 13.66 -0.65 -13.71
C ARG A 239 12.73 0.17 -12.81
N GLY A 240 12.51 1.43 -13.21
CA GLY A 240 11.72 2.37 -12.42
C GLY A 240 12.46 2.82 -11.15
N ASN A 241 11.73 3.10 -10.07
CA ASN A 241 12.30 3.48 -8.78
C ASN A 241 12.36 2.25 -7.88
N ILE A 242 13.56 1.82 -7.49
CA ILE A 242 13.74 0.58 -6.72
C ILE A 242 13.07 0.72 -5.35
N VAL A 243 12.17 -0.20 -5.02
CA VAL A 243 11.40 -0.19 -3.77
C VAL A 243 12.18 -0.82 -2.61
N ASP A 244 11.91 -0.35 -1.40
CA ASP A 244 12.37 -0.94 -0.13
C ASP A 244 11.49 -2.15 0.26
N THR A 245 12.10 -3.31 0.51
CA THR A 245 11.43 -4.62 0.61
C THR A 245 11.90 -5.44 1.79
N PHE A 246 11.07 -6.37 2.24
CA PHE A 246 11.49 -7.50 3.06
C PHE A 246 11.86 -8.66 2.13
N GLN A 247 13.01 -9.27 2.36
CA GLN A 247 13.55 -10.31 1.50
C GLN A 247 14.15 -11.46 2.32
N GLY A 248 14.10 -12.67 1.79
CA GLY A 248 14.66 -13.86 2.40
C GLY A 248 14.68 -15.06 1.47
N GLU A 249 15.01 -16.23 2.04
CA GLU A 249 15.15 -17.48 1.31
C GLU A 249 14.41 -18.61 2.04
N ILE A 250 13.60 -19.37 1.31
CA ILE A 250 12.92 -20.57 1.83
C ILE A 250 13.86 -21.75 1.63
N ASP A 251 14.22 -22.44 2.72
CA ASP A 251 15.01 -23.68 2.67
C ASP A 251 14.18 -24.84 2.09
N LEU A 252 14.71 -25.48 1.05
CA LEU A 252 14.06 -26.57 0.34
C LEU A 252 14.51 -27.95 0.83
N SER A 253 15.43 -28.03 1.79
CA SER A 253 16.01 -29.29 2.27
C SER A 253 14.94 -30.27 2.78
N GLY A 254 13.94 -29.76 3.52
CA GLY A 254 12.84 -30.52 4.09
C GLY A 254 11.61 -30.72 3.20
N LEU A 255 11.57 -30.11 2.02
CA LEU A 255 10.43 -30.19 1.08
C LEU A 255 10.67 -31.26 0.02
N ASP A 256 9.63 -31.92 -0.46
CA ASP A 256 9.72 -32.92 -1.52
C ASP A 256 9.95 -32.26 -2.89
N ALA A 257 10.81 -32.89 -3.69
CA ALA A 257 11.14 -32.40 -5.02
C ALA A 257 10.00 -32.71 -6.02
N GLY A 258 9.79 -31.78 -6.94
CA GLY A 258 8.76 -31.82 -7.97
C GLY A 258 7.37 -31.39 -7.51
N GLU A 259 7.21 -31.05 -6.24
CA GLU A 259 5.92 -30.65 -5.68
C GLU A 259 5.65 -29.14 -5.75
N LEU A 260 4.35 -28.79 -5.77
CA LEU A 260 3.90 -27.42 -5.60
C LEU A 260 3.91 -27.06 -4.11
N CYS A 261 4.69 -26.05 -3.76
CA CYS A 261 4.75 -25.50 -2.42
C CYS A 261 3.86 -24.27 -2.28
N ILE A 262 3.26 -24.12 -1.10
CA ILE A 262 2.48 -22.96 -0.66
C ILE A 262 3.27 -22.24 0.43
N ALA A 263 3.81 -21.06 0.11
CA ALA A 263 4.48 -20.18 1.04
C ALA A 263 3.46 -19.24 1.72
N ASN A 264 3.27 -19.43 3.03
CA ASN A 264 2.50 -18.55 3.88
C ASN A 264 3.38 -17.43 4.42
N ALA A 265 2.94 -16.18 4.29
CA ALA A 265 3.55 -15.07 5.00
C ALA A 265 2.72 -14.72 6.25
N ARG A 266 3.42 -14.57 7.37
CA ARG A 266 2.90 -13.93 8.59
C ARG A 266 3.59 -12.58 8.76
N VAL A 267 2.81 -11.51 8.68
CA VAL A 267 3.29 -10.12 8.70
C VAL A 267 2.95 -9.49 10.04
N TYR A 268 3.99 -9.15 10.80
CA TYR A 268 3.86 -8.69 12.19
C TYR A 268 3.91 -7.15 12.26
N PRO A 269 2.81 -6.47 12.63
CA PRO A 269 2.82 -5.02 12.83
C PRO A 269 3.63 -4.63 14.08
N TRP A 270 4.03 -3.37 14.19
CA TRP A 270 4.69 -2.88 15.41
C TRP A 270 3.76 -2.79 16.62
N ILE A 271 2.48 -2.50 16.39
CA ILE A 271 1.43 -2.39 17.41
C ILE A 271 0.33 -3.37 17.05
N GLY A 272 -0.04 -4.22 17.99
CA GLY A 272 -1.07 -5.24 17.85
C GLY A 272 -0.70 -6.53 18.56
N ASP A 273 -1.72 -7.34 18.83
CA ASP A 273 -1.58 -8.72 19.29
C ASP A 273 -1.64 -9.70 18.10
N GLU A 274 -1.79 -11.00 18.39
CA GLU A 274 -1.88 -12.05 17.36
C GLU A 274 -3.06 -11.85 16.39
N SER A 275 -4.13 -11.14 16.79
CA SER A 275 -5.24 -10.82 15.88
C SER A 275 -4.84 -9.77 14.82
N ALA A 276 -3.78 -9.00 15.07
CA ALA A 276 -3.25 -7.98 14.16
C ALA A 276 -2.22 -8.55 13.17
N VAL A 277 -1.73 -9.76 13.40
CA VAL A 277 -0.82 -10.44 12.46
C VAL A 277 -1.62 -10.81 11.22
N LEU A 278 -1.18 -10.32 10.05
CA LEU A 278 -1.72 -10.79 8.78
C LEU A 278 -1.11 -12.16 8.50
N ASP A 279 -1.96 -13.18 8.45
CA ASP A 279 -1.59 -14.55 8.06
C ASP A 279 -2.28 -14.88 6.74
N LEU A 280 -1.52 -15.07 5.65
CA LEU A 280 -2.13 -15.23 4.32
C LEU A 280 -2.93 -16.54 4.16
N VAL A 281 -2.70 -17.56 4.99
CA VAL A 281 -3.52 -18.78 5.00
C VAL A 281 -4.85 -18.55 5.72
N ARG A 282 -4.87 -17.76 6.79
CA ARG A 282 -6.09 -17.46 7.58
C ARG A 282 -6.91 -16.30 7.03
N ASP A 283 -6.23 -15.22 6.67
CA ASP A 283 -6.77 -13.90 6.40
C ASP A 283 -6.75 -13.53 4.91
N GLY A 284 -5.83 -14.15 4.17
CA GLY A 284 -5.73 -14.00 2.73
C GLY A 284 -6.92 -14.60 1.99
N ILE A 285 -6.96 -14.39 0.67
CA ILE A 285 -7.99 -15.01 -0.15
C ILE A 285 -7.65 -16.49 -0.30
N SER A 286 -8.56 -17.33 0.21
CA SER A 286 -8.45 -18.78 0.09
C SER A 286 -8.37 -19.16 -1.38
N THR A 287 -7.41 -20.00 -1.71
CA THR A 287 -7.17 -20.49 -3.06
C THR A 287 -7.06 -22.00 -3.04
N SER A 288 -7.98 -22.73 -2.39
CA SER A 288 -8.04 -24.19 -2.53
C SER A 288 -8.21 -24.56 -4.02
N GLY A 289 -7.11 -24.92 -4.70
CA GLY A 289 -7.04 -25.07 -6.16
C GLY A 289 -6.16 -24.02 -6.87
N PRO A 290 -6.29 -23.85 -8.20
CA PRO A 290 -5.52 -22.85 -8.97
C PRO A 290 -5.70 -21.43 -8.43
N VAL A 291 -4.68 -20.55 -8.56
CA VAL A 291 -4.87 -19.13 -8.19
C VAL A 291 -5.87 -18.54 -9.18
N GLN A 292 -7.03 -18.18 -8.67
CA GLN A 292 -8.14 -17.62 -9.45
C GLN A 292 -8.52 -16.24 -8.90
N THR A 293 -7.53 -15.44 -8.53
CA THR A 293 -7.75 -14.08 -8.03
C THR A 293 -6.53 -13.23 -8.34
N ALA A 294 -6.76 -12.04 -8.90
CA ALA A 294 -5.74 -11.01 -9.11
C ALA A 294 -5.45 -10.21 -7.85
N ASN A 295 -6.24 -10.44 -6.79
CA ASN A 295 -5.98 -9.85 -5.51
C ASN A 295 -4.70 -10.47 -4.90
N PRO A 296 -3.80 -9.62 -4.38
CA PRO A 296 -2.45 -10.03 -4.07
C PRO A 296 -2.26 -10.71 -2.72
N GLN A 297 -3.22 -10.57 -1.80
CA GLN A 297 -3.14 -11.15 -0.46
C GLN A 297 -3.47 -12.64 -0.50
N THR A 298 -2.62 -13.40 -1.17
CA THR A 298 -2.68 -14.86 -1.32
C THR A 298 -1.32 -15.46 -0.93
N PRO A 299 -1.29 -16.69 -0.39
CA PRO A 299 -0.04 -17.42 -0.26
C PRO A 299 0.72 -17.49 -1.60
N LEU A 300 2.05 -17.43 -1.55
CA LEU A 300 2.88 -17.54 -2.74
C LEU A 300 3.05 -19.00 -3.15
N ARG A 301 2.95 -19.27 -4.45
CA ARG A 301 3.13 -20.60 -5.03
C ARG A 301 4.43 -20.72 -5.77
N PHE A 302 5.14 -21.82 -5.55
CA PHE A 302 6.32 -22.16 -6.34
C PHE A 302 6.50 -23.67 -6.39
N VAL A 303 7.22 -24.16 -7.39
CA VAL A 303 7.60 -25.58 -7.49
C VAL A 303 8.98 -25.78 -6.86
N CYS A 304 9.08 -26.72 -5.94
CA CYS A 304 10.37 -27.16 -5.39
C CYS A 304 11.05 -28.10 -6.40
N ASP A 305 11.90 -27.56 -7.27
CA ASP A 305 12.60 -28.33 -8.32
C ASP A 305 14.09 -28.52 -7.97
N LYS A 306 14.38 -28.79 -6.69
CA LYS A 306 15.75 -28.79 -6.13
C LYS A 306 16.70 -29.80 -6.77
N ASP A 307 16.17 -30.85 -7.39
CA ASP A 307 16.93 -31.91 -8.09
C ASP A 307 16.68 -31.92 -9.60
N GLY A 308 15.86 -30.99 -10.12
CA GLY A 308 15.47 -30.95 -11.53
C GLY A 308 14.44 -32.02 -11.93
N SER A 309 13.72 -32.63 -11.00
CA SER A 309 12.71 -33.68 -11.27
C SER A 309 11.48 -33.18 -12.04
N TYR A 310 11.10 -31.91 -11.94
CA TYR A 310 9.93 -31.35 -12.62
C TYR A 310 10.31 -30.59 -13.88
N ALA A 311 11.31 -29.71 -13.81
CA ALA A 311 11.61 -28.75 -14.87
C ALA A 311 12.80 -29.20 -15.75
N GLY A 312 13.14 -28.38 -16.76
CA GLY A 312 14.38 -28.53 -17.53
C GLY A 312 14.24 -29.03 -18.97
N ALA A 313 13.03 -29.04 -19.52
CA ALA A 313 12.83 -29.29 -20.95
C ALA A 313 13.18 -28.03 -21.77
N TYR A 314 13.98 -28.19 -22.83
CA TYR A 314 14.31 -27.13 -23.78
C TYR A 314 13.71 -27.42 -25.16
N ALA A 315 13.16 -26.37 -25.78
CA ALA A 315 12.83 -26.34 -27.19
C ALA A 315 13.36 -25.05 -27.80
N TYR A 316 13.93 -25.13 -29.00
CA TYR A 316 14.39 -23.95 -29.74
C TYR A 316 13.43 -23.67 -30.88
N VAL A 317 13.20 -22.40 -31.19
CA VAL A 317 12.31 -21.96 -32.28
C VAL A 317 13.10 -21.09 -33.24
N LYS A 318 13.09 -21.47 -34.52
CA LYS A 318 13.74 -20.75 -35.61
C LYS A 318 12.76 -20.56 -36.75
N ALA A 319 12.53 -19.31 -37.17
CA ALA A 319 11.65 -18.99 -38.29
C ALA A 319 12.11 -19.74 -39.56
N GLY A 320 11.19 -20.44 -40.22
CA GLY A 320 11.47 -21.22 -41.43
C GLY A 320 12.13 -22.59 -41.20
N ALA A 321 12.33 -23.03 -39.96
CA ALA A 321 12.72 -24.41 -39.68
C ALA A 321 11.64 -25.42 -40.14
N ALA A 322 12.00 -26.70 -40.31
CA ALA A 322 11.07 -27.76 -40.71
C ALA A 322 10.99 -28.92 -39.69
N GLY A 323 11.82 -28.91 -38.66
CA GLY A 323 11.93 -29.98 -37.65
C GLY A 323 11.39 -29.58 -36.29
N GLY A 324 11.96 -30.17 -35.25
CA GLY A 324 11.67 -29.84 -33.86
C GLY A 324 12.00 -30.99 -32.92
N VAL A 325 12.88 -30.75 -31.95
CA VAL A 325 13.20 -31.70 -30.87
C VAL A 325 13.12 -30.99 -29.53
N VAL A 326 12.40 -31.60 -28.58
CA VAL A 326 12.51 -31.25 -27.16
C VAL A 326 13.59 -32.11 -26.53
N SER A 327 14.46 -31.51 -25.72
CA SER A 327 15.54 -32.22 -25.01
C SER A 327 15.80 -31.59 -23.64
N GLY A 328 16.30 -32.39 -22.70
CA GLY A 328 16.87 -31.89 -21.45
C GLY A 328 18.26 -31.25 -21.63
N ASP A 329 18.91 -31.53 -22.77
CA ASP A 329 20.15 -30.87 -23.19
C ASP A 329 19.83 -29.77 -24.20
N ALA A 330 20.17 -28.52 -23.84
CA ALA A 330 19.93 -27.35 -24.67
C ALA A 330 20.65 -27.43 -26.03
N ALA A 331 21.85 -28.02 -26.10
CA ALA A 331 22.58 -28.14 -27.36
C ALA A 331 21.87 -29.07 -28.36
N THR A 332 21.36 -30.20 -27.87
CA THR A 332 20.56 -31.14 -28.66
C THR A 332 19.26 -30.51 -29.16
N ALA A 333 18.50 -29.80 -28.30
CA ALA A 333 17.28 -29.11 -28.71
C ALA A 333 17.57 -28.02 -29.75
N ARG A 334 18.68 -27.27 -29.58
CA ARG A 334 19.10 -26.21 -30.50
C ARG A 334 19.46 -26.73 -31.89
N ALA A 335 20.01 -27.94 -32.00
CA ALA A 335 20.42 -28.51 -33.28
C ALA A 335 19.24 -28.81 -34.22
N THR A 336 18.02 -29.01 -33.67
CA THR A 336 16.82 -29.30 -34.45
C THR A 336 15.65 -28.42 -33.99
N PRO A 337 15.64 -27.12 -34.33
CA PRO A 337 14.64 -26.18 -33.84
C PRO A 337 13.27 -26.41 -34.48
N PHE A 338 12.23 -26.05 -33.73
CA PHE A 338 10.84 -26.00 -34.19
C PHE A 338 10.59 -24.78 -35.11
N PRO A 339 9.62 -24.87 -36.04
CA PRO A 339 9.22 -23.74 -36.88
C PRO A 339 8.49 -22.63 -36.11
N THR A 340 7.79 -22.97 -35.01
CA THR A 340 6.87 -22.05 -34.32
C THR A 340 6.85 -22.30 -32.82
N ILE A 341 6.45 -21.27 -32.06
CA ILE A 341 6.24 -21.35 -30.61
C ILE A 341 5.16 -22.38 -30.27
N ASN A 342 4.06 -22.41 -31.01
CA ASN A 342 2.97 -23.38 -30.82
C ASN A 342 3.44 -24.83 -30.96
N ALA A 343 4.27 -25.13 -31.97
CA ALA A 343 4.79 -26.47 -32.19
C ALA A 343 5.74 -26.91 -31.06
N ALA A 344 6.60 -26.00 -30.59
CA ALA A 344 7.45 -26.25 -29.42
C ALA A 344 6.60 -26.52 -28.17
N LEU A 345 5.59 -25.67 -27.92
CA LEU A 345 4.71 -25.79 -26.76
C LEU A 345 3.94 -27.12 -26.73
N ALA A 346 3.39 -27.54 -27.89
CA ALA A 346 2.66 -28.80 -28.02
C ALA A 346 3.54 -30.06 -27.88
N ALA A 347 4.86 -29.94 -28.04
CA ALA A 347 5.79 -31.06 -27.92
C ALA A 347 6.23 -31.34 -26.47
N PHE A 348 6.13 -30.35 -25.57
CA PHE A 348 6.55 -30.52 -24.17
C PHE A 348 5.77 -31.60 -23.41
N PRO A 349 4.43 -31.70 -23.48
CA PRO A 349 3.69 -32.72 -22.71
C PRO A 349 4.21 -34.15 -22.96
N ALA A 350 4.46 -34.50 -24.22
CA ALA A 350 4.98 -35.82 -24.57
C ALA A 350 6.39 -36.06 -24.01
N TRP A 351 7.27 -35.06 -24.08
CA TRP A 351 8.63 -35.18 -23.53
C TRP A 351 8.62 -35.22 -22.01
N ASN A 352 7.87 -34.33 -21.35
CA ASN A 352 7.72 -34.30 -19.91
C ASN A 352 7.11 -35.60 -19.39
N ASN A 353 6.14 -36.18 -20.08
CA ASN A 353 5.53 -37.43 -19.65
C ASN A 353 6.54 -38.58 -19.69
N ALA A 354 7.43 -38.58 -20.69
CA ALA A 354 8.47 -39.59 -20.84
C ALA A 354 9.68 -39.40 -19.90
N ASN A 355 10.00 -38.16 -19.48
CA ASN A 355 11.26 -37.85 -18.79
C ASN A 355 11.10 -37.26 -17.38
N LYS A 356 9.92 -36.74 -17.04
CA LYS A 356 9.62 -35.98 -15.80
C LYS A 356 8.38 -36.47 -15.06
N GLY A 357 7.56 -37.35 -15.69
CA GLY A 357 6.40 -37.96 -15.05
C GLY A 357 5.13 -37.10 -15.04
N HIS A 358 5.07 -36.03 -15.82
CA HIS A 358 3.89 -35.16 -15.96
C HIS A 358 3.60 -34.83 -17.43
N ASN A 359 2.34 -34.60 -17.78
CA ASN A 359 1.90 -34.46 -19.17
C ASN A 359 1.35 -33.05 -19.46
N ASP A 360 2.17 -32.05 -19.18
CA ASP A 360 1.87 -30.63 -19.38
C ASP A 360 3.09 -29.88 -19.94
N HIS A 361 2.96 -28.60 -20.27
CA HIS A 361 4.06 -27.81 -20.81
C HIS A 361 4.94 -27.10 -19.77
N SER A 362 4.53 -27.09 -18.50
CA SER A 362 5.13 -26.28 -17.45
C SER A 362 6.57 -26.69 -17.12
N GLY A 363 7.33 -25.75 -16.54
CA GLY A 363 8.74 -25.98 -16.19
C GLY A 363 9.69 -26.06 -17.39
N ALA A 364 9.19 -25.89 -18.61
CA ALA A 364 9.97 -25.87 -19.82
C ALA A 364 10.50 -24.47 -20.18
N THR A 365 11.41 -24.42 -21.16
CA THR A 365 11.97 -23.19 -21.73
C THR A 365 11.94 -23.25 -23.26
N ILE A 366 11.28 -22.29 -23.89
CA ILE A 366 11.30 -22.02 -25.32
C ILE A 366 12.35 -20.94 -25.59
N ARG A 367 13.36 -21.26 -26.40
CA ARG A 367 14.39 -20.31 -26.84
C ARG A 367 14.17 -19.87 -28.27
N LEU A 368 13.94 -18.58 -28.46
CA LEU A 368 13.84 -17.98 -29.79
C LEU A 368 15.24 -17.73 -30.33
N MET A 369 15.54 -18.22 -31.52
CA MET A 369 16.86 -18.09 -32.13
C MET A 369 16.86 -17.46 -33.52
N ASP A 370 17.98 -16.83 -33.87
CA ASP A 370 18.35 -16.44 -35.22
C ASP A 370 19.85 -16.67 -35.43
N ASP A 371 20.20 -17.64 -36.28
CA ASP A 371 21.59 -17.92 -36.67
C ASP A 371 22.01 -17.15 -37.95
N GLY A 372 21.13 -16.31 -38.51
CA GLY A 372 21.43 -15.51 -39.69
C GLY A 372 22.27 -14.27 -39.34
N ALA A 373 23.18 -13.88 -40.23
CA ALA A 373 23.91 -12.62 -40.08
C ALA A 373 22.97 -11.41 -40.33
N GLY A 374 22.52 -10.76 -39.26
CA GLY A 374 22.32 -9.30 -39.24
C GLY A 374 20.89 -8.74 -39.27
N GLY A 375 19.84 -9.51 -38.98
CA GLY A 375 18.46 -8.99 -38.91
C GLY A 375 17.83 -9.13 -37.52
N ALA A 376 16.90 -8.24 -37.17
CA ALA A 376 15.96 -8.54 -36.08
C ALA A 376 14.90 -9.52 -36.59
N VAL A 377 14.73 -10.66 -35.93
CA VAL A 377 13.75 -11.69 -36.34
C VAL A 377 12.53 -11.65 -35.42
N ALA A 378 11.36 -11.51 -36.03
CA ALA A 378 10.08 -11.63 -35.37
C ALA A 378 9.52 -13.06 -35.53
N HIS A 379 9.31 -13.74 -34.41
CA HIS A 379 8.66 -15.04 -34.35
C HIS A 379 7.15 -14.83 -34.24
N ILE A 380 6.40 -15.46 -35.13
CA ILE A 380 4.94 -15.33 -35.21
C ILE A 380 4.32 -16.64 -34.69
N PRO A 381 3.53 -16.60 -33.60
CA PRO A 381 2.72 -17.76 -33.21
C PRO A 381 1.73 -18.07 -34.34
N SER A 382 1.64 -19.34 -34.74
CA SER A 382 0.92 -19.74 -35.97
C SER A 382 -0.54 -20.12 -35.75
N ALA A 383 -0.97 -20.29 -34.50
CA ALA A 383 -2.32 -20.73 -34.13
C ALA A 383 -2.63 -20.40 -32.66
N ASP A 384 -3.79 -20.82 -32.18
CA ASP A 384 -4.14 -20.83 -30.76
C ASP A 384 -3.22 -21.76 -29.96
N MET A 385 -2.91 -21.38 -28.72
CA MET A 385 -2.05 -22.09 -27.77
C MET A 385 -2.83 -22.74 -26.62
N ASN A 386 -4.11 -22.39 -26.42
CA ASN A 386 -4.93 -22.83 -25.29
C ASN A 386 -5.28 -24.33 -25.25
N GLY A 387 -4.93 -25.10 -26.28
CA GLY A 387 -5.13 -26.55 -26.33
C GLY A 387 -4.07 -27.35 -25.56
N VAL A 388 -2.98 -26.71 -25.11
CA VAL A 388 -1.91 -27.38 -24.35
C VAL A 388 -2.16 -27.20 -22.85
N ALA A 389 -2.20 -28.30 -22.10
CA ALA A 389 -2.43 -28.27 -20.66
C ALA A 389 -1.25 -27.63 -19.92
N ALA A 390 -1.56 -26.78 -18.95
CA ALA A 390 -0.60 -26.18 -18.03
C ALA A 390 -0.51 -27.00 -16.73
N GLY A 391 0.69 -27.07 -16.16
CA GLY A 391 0.98 -27.76 -14.90
C GLY A 391 1.14 -26.82 -13.72
N LEU A 392 2.26 -26.96 -13.00
CA LEU A 392 2.48 -26.34 -11.69
C LEU A 392 3.22 -24.99 -11.74
N CYS A 393 4.00 -24.72 -12.79
CA CYS A 393 4.82 -23.51 -12.91
C CYS A 393 4.84 -22.90 -14.32
N PHE A 394 5.44 -21.72 -14.46
CA PHE A 394 5.57 -21.04 -15.75
C PHE A 394 6.47 -21.79 -16.75
N THR A 395 6.10 -21.72 -18.02
CA THR A 395 7.01 -21.99 -19.16
C THR A 395 7.60 -20.67 -19.64
N ASP A 396 8.91 -20.62 -19.72
CA ASP A 396 9.64 -19.42 -20.14
C ASP A 396 9.75 -19.36 -21.67
N VAL A 397 9.51 -18.17 -22.24
CA VAL A 397 9.84 -17.83 -23.63
C VAL A 397 10.94 -16.78 -23.59
N GLU A 398 12.17 -17.17 -23.92
CA GLU A 398 13.36 -16.33 -23.82
C GLU A 398 14.16 -16.30 -25.14
N ALA A 399 15.12 -15.39 -25.23
CA ALA A 399 16.08 -15.40 -26.34
C ALA A 399 17.11 -16.51 -26.13
N ASP A 400 17.53 -17.17 -27.22
CA ASP A 400 18.71 -18.03 -27.18
C ASP A 400 19.94 -17.19 -26.74
N PRO A 401 20.66 -17.57 -25.67
CA PRO A 401 21.85 -16.84 -25.22
C PRO A 401 22.99 -16.83 -26.25
N LEU A 402 22.95 -17.70 -27.27
CA LEU A 402 23.91 -17.73 -28.37
C LEU A 402 23.50 -16.87 -29.58
N ASN A 403 22.37 -16.16 -29.52
CA ASN A 403 21.94 -15.29 -30.60
C ASN A 403 22.94 -14.15 -30.83
N SER A 404 23.28 -13.92 -32.10
CA SER A 404 24.01 -12.74 -32.55
C SER A 404 23.10 -11.56 -32.92
N GLY A 405 21.80 -11.81 -33.13
CA GLY A 405 20.79 -10.81 -33.49
C GLY A 405 19.64 -10.71 -32.47
N SER A 406 18.86 -9.64 -32.57
CA SER A 406 17.69 -9.45 -31.70
C SER A 406 16.51 -10.33 -32.15
N VAL A 407 15.88 -11.03 -31.21
CA VAL A 407 14.65 -11.80 -31.44
C VAL A 407 13.47 -11.18 -30.70
N SER A 408 12.28 -11.32 -31.28
CA SER A 408 11.03 -10.81 -30.71
C SER A 408 9.85 -11.73 -31.08
N VAL A 409 8.70 -11.51 -30.45
CA VAL A 409 7.43 -12.14 -30.83
C VAL A 409 6.51 -11.08 -31.42
N LEU A 410 5.96 -11.37 -32.60
CA LEU A 410 4.97 -10.52 -33.25
C LEU A 410 3.60 -11.18 -33.18
N ILE A 411 2.68 -10.54 -32.45
CA ILE A 411 1.28 -10.93 -32.39
C ILE A 411 0.56 -10.30 -33.58
N ASN A 412 0.26 -11.10 -34.59
CA ASN A 412 -0.33 -10.67 -35.86
C ASN A 412 -1.78 -11.16 -36.08
N ALA A 413 -2.38 -11.78 -35.07
CA ALA A 413 -3.77 -12.23 -35.04
C ALA A 413 -4.32 -12.19 -33.61
N ALA A 414 -5.64 -12.36 -33.47
CA ALA A 414 -6.25 -12.67 -32.18
C ALA A 414 -6.02 -14.15 -31.86
N LEU A 415 -5.30 -14.44 -30.79
CA LEU A 415 -4.85 -15.79 -30.45
C LEU A 415 -5.28 -16.14 -29.03
N TYR A 416 -5.87 -17.31 -28.82
CA TYR A 416 -6.01 -17.84 -27.48
C TYR A 416 -4.64 -18.27 -26.94
N THR A 417 -4.24 -17.74 -25.80
CA THR A 417 -2.93 -18.04 -25.20
C THR A 417 -3.00 -19.24 -24.27
N ALA A 418 -1.87 -19.93 -24.08
CA ALA A 418 -1.76 -20.99 -23.07
C ALA A 418 -1.65 -20.36 -21.68
N ASP A 419 -2.11 -21.09 -20.67
CA ASP A 419 -1.94 -20.71 -19.27
C ASP A 419 -0.48 -20.86 -18.82
N LEU A 420 -0.05 -20.13 -17.78
CA LEU A 420 1.30 -20.17 -17.24
C LEU A 420 2.42 -19.96 -18.29
N LEU A 421 2.28 -18.96 -19.17
CA LEU A 421 3.37 -18.51 -20.05
C LEU A 421 4.05 -17.24 -19.51
N GLN A 422 5.38 -17.27 -19.47
CA GLN A 422 6.21 -16.13 -19.09
C GLN A 422 7.05 -15.68 -20.28
N CYS A 423 6.86 -14.44 -20.72
CA CYS A 423 7.61 -13.86 -21.83
C CYS A 423 8.79 -13.01 -21.32
N LYS A 424 9.99 -13.37 -21.77
CA LYS A 424 11.28 -12.71 -21.52
C LYS A 424 11.92 -12.22 -22.83
N VAL A 425 11.10 -12.02 -23.86
CA VAL A 425 11.47 -11.40 -25.14
C VAL A 425 10.50 -10.28 -25.49
N LYS A 426 10.93 -9.33 -26.34
CA LYS A 426 10.05 -8.25 -26.81
C LYS A 426 8.77 -8.82 -27.42
N LEU A 427 7.62 -8.27 -27.04
CA LEU A 427 6.32 -8.57 -27.66
C LEU A 427 5.84 -7.36 -28.46
N THR A 428 5.38 -7.57 -29.68
CA THR A 428 4.84 -6.51 -30.55
C THR A 428 3.42 -6.85 -31.00
N GLN A 429 2.51 -5.89 -30.83
CA GLN A 429 1.16 -5.94 -31.36
C GLN A 429 1.14 -5.38 -32.78
N ALA A 430 0.91 -6.24 -33.80
CA ALA A 430 1.00 -5.80 -35.19
C ALA A 430 -0.18 -4.90 -35.61
N ALA A 431 -1.36 -5.07 -34.99
CA ALA A 431 -2.55 -4.26 -35.23
C ALA A 431 -3.49 -4.35 -34.01
N ALA A 432 -4.45 -3.43 -33.90
CA ALA A 432 -5.38 -3.37 -32.77
C ALA A 432 -6.16 -4.68 -32.55
N ALA A 433 -6.54 -5.38 -33.62
CA ALA A 433 -7.26 -6.65 -33.53
C ALA A 433 -6.38 -7.87 -33.17
N ASN A 434 -5.08 -7.66 -32.94
CA ASN A 434 -4.13 -8.74 -32.67
C ASN A 434 -3.78 -8.73 -31.19
N TYR A 435 -4.08 -9.80 -30.48
CA TYR A 435 -3.96 -9.85 -29.02
C TYR A 435 -3.87 -11.30 -28.54
N LEU A 436 -3.33 -11.46 -27.33
CA LEU A 436 -3.38 -12.70 -26.57
C LEU A 436 -4.66 -12.73 -25.74
N ASN A 437 -5.47 -13.76 -25.94
CA ASN A 437 -6.79 -13.93 -25.35
C ASN A 437 -6.78 -15.05 -24.30
N GLY A 438 -7.18 -14.74 -23.06
CA GLY A 438 -7.30 -15.72 -21.98
C GLY A 438 -8.59 -16.54 -21.97
N ASN A 439 -9.51 -16.29 -22.91
CA ASN A 439 -10.83 -16.93 -23.07
C ASN A 439 -11.84 -16.63 -21.94
N LYS A 440 -12.99 -16.04 -22.29
CA LYS A 440 -14.09 -15.67 -21.37
C LYS A 440 -14.84 -16.87 -20.74
N ALA A 441 -14.77 -18.06 -21.34
CA ALA A 441 -15.74 -19.12 -21.03
C ALA A 441 -15.38 -20.04 -19.84
N ASN A 442 -14.10 -20.38 -19.62
CA ASN A 442 -13.76 -21.57 -18.81
C ASN A 442 -12.53 -21.47 -17.86
N GLY A 443 -11.83 -20.35 -17.69
CA GLY A 443 -10.69 -20.33 -16.78
C GLY A 443 -9.93 -19.02 -16.65
N TYR A 444 -9.04 -18.97 -15.66
CA TYR A 444 -8.09 -17.89 -15.44
C TYR A 444 -6.81 -18.22 -16.19
N VAL A 445 -6.54 -17.57 -17.32
CA VAL A 445 -5.20 -17.62 -17.90
C VAL A 445 -4.29 -16.68 -17.13
N ARG A 446 -3.14 -17.22 -16.71
CA ARG A 446 -2.03 -16.55 -16.04
C ARG A 446 -0.93 -16.28 -17.04
N GLN A 447 -0.46 -15.04 -17.09
CA GLN A 447 0.66 -14.63 -17.94
C GLN A 447 1.64 -13.80 -17.11
N ALA A 448 2.92 -13.90 -17.46
CA ALA A 448 3.95 -13.03 -16.92
C ALA A 448 4.80 -12.42 -18.04
N VAL A 449 5.26 -11.19 -17.80
CA VAL A 449 6.22 -10.49 -18.65
C VAL A 449 7.35 -10.00 -17.75
N ASP A 450 8.59 -10.25 -18.15
CA ASP A 450 9.75 -9.94 -17.32
C ASP A 450 10.89 -9.30 -18.11
N ASP A 451 11.29 -8.09 -17.68
CA ASP A 451 12.43 -7.30 -18.18
C ASP A 451 12.49 -7.08 -19.70
N VAL A 452 11.34 -6.85 -20.34
CA VAL A 452 11.25 -6.68 -21.79
C VAL A 452 10.49 -5.47 -22.27
N GLU A 453 10.55 -5.19 -23.57
CA GLU A 453 9.71 -4.20 -24.21
C GLU A 453 8.36 -4.81 -24.66
N LEU A 454 7.27 -4.13 -24.33
CA LEU A 454 5.94 -4.37 -24.86
C LEU A 454 5.58 -3.23 -25.82
N ASP A 455 5.59 -3.54 -27.12
CA ASP A 455 5.26 -2.59 -28.17
C ASP A 455 3.78 -2.71 -28.56
N VAL A 456 3.00 -1.74 -28.06
CA VAL A 456 1.56 -1.63 -28.29
C VAL A 456 1.22 -0.41 -29.15
N THR A 457 2.15 0.04 -29.99
CA THR A 457 1.97 1.22 -30.86
C THR A 457 0.74 1.12 -31.77
N ASN A 458 0.42 -0.09 -32.23
CA ASN A 458 -0.75 -0.32 -33.08
C ASN A 458 -2.02 -0.69 -32.28
N ALA A 459 -1.95 -0.71 -30.95
CA ALA A 459 -3.08 -0.93 -30.07
C ALA A 459 -3.87 0.39 -29.93
N THR A 460 -4.89 0.57 -30.77
CA THR A 460 -5.72 1.79 -30.71
C THR A 460 -6.88 1.65 -29.75
N SER A 461 -7.43 0.43 -29.57
CA SER A 461 -8.60 0.20 -28.73
C SER A 461 -8.58 -1.09 -27.91
N ILE A 462 -7.84 -2.12 -28.32
CA ILE A 462 -7.81 -3.44 -27.66
C ILE A 462 -6.38 -3.69 -27.13
N PRO A 463 -6.22 -4.16 -25.89
CA PRO A 463 -4.92 -4.35 -25.29
C PRO A 463 -4.25 -5.63 -25.84
N LEU A 464 -2.92 -5.67 -25.82
CA LEU A 464 -2.14 -6.86 -26.17
C LEU A 464 -2.57 -8.09 -25.34
N PHE A 465 -2.93 -7.88 -24.07
CA PHE A 465 -3.42 -8.91 -23.16
C PHE A 465 -4.91 -8.69 -22.88
N MET A 466 -5.74 -9.54 -23.47
CA MET A 466 -7.19 -9.46 -23.37
C MET A 466 -7.73 -10.70 -22.63
N GLN A 467 -8.69 -10.51 -21.72
CA GLN A 467 -9.32 -11.62 -20.99
C GLN A 467 -8.34 -12.45 -20.13
N ILE A 468 -7.22 -11.86 -19.71
CA ILE A 468 -6.22 -12.52 -18.86
C ILE A 468 -6.61 -12.35 -17.39
N GLY A 469 -6.88 -13.47 -16.72
CA GLY A 469 -7.29 -13.48 -15.32
C GLY A 469 -6.20 -12.97 -14.38
N LEU A 470 -4.93 -13.26 -14.69
CA LEU A 470 -3.76 -12.85 -13.90
C LEU A 470 -2.60 -12.44 -14.81
N LEU A 471 -2.27 -11.16 -14.82
CA LEU A 471 -1.09 -10.64 -15.50
C LEU A 471 -0.07 -10.12 -14.48
N TYR A 472 1.16 -10.59 -14.60
CA TYR A 472 2.31 -10.10 -13.85
C TYR A 472 3.26 -9.37 -14.80
N LEU A 473 3.60 -8.13 -14.47
CA LEU A 473 4.51 -7.28 -15.22
C LEU A 473 5.68 -6.92 -14.30
N ARG A 474 6.86 -7.49 -14.56
CA ARG A 474 8.09 -7.17 -13.84
C ARG A 474 9.09 -6.52 -14.77
N ASN A 475 9.45 -5.28 -14.47
CA ASN A 475 10.42 -4.49 -15.21
C ASN A 475 10.14 -4.28 -16.72
N PRO A 476 8.91 -4.37 -17.28
CA PRO A 476 8.75 -4.10 -18.70
C PRO A 476 8.81 -2.59 -18.99
N VAL A 477 9.22 -2.27 -20.22
CA VAL A 477 8.98 -0.96 -20.82
C VAL A 477 7.80 -1.10 -21.79
N ILE A 478 6.76 -0.29 -21.61
CA ILE A 478 5.58 -0.29 -22.49
C ILE A 478 5.64 0.95 -23.38
N ILE A 479 5.62 0.75 -24.70
CA ILE A 479 5.66 1.83 -25.69
C ILE A 479 4.40 1.86 -26.55
N GLY A 480 4.04 3.05 -27.03
CA GLY A 480 3.03 3.22 -28.07
C GLY A 480 1.57 3.24 -27.59
N ALA A 481 1.31 3.06 -26.29
CA ALA A 481 -0.04 3.14 -25.75
C ALA A 481 -0.66 4.53 -26.01
N SER A 482 -1.84 4.56 -26.63
CA SER A 482 -2.51 5.79 -27.06
C SER A 482 -3.90 5.99 -26.45
N THR A 483 -4.47 4.95 -25.83
CA THR A 483 -5.77 4.98 -25.14
C THR A 483 -5.73 4.09 -23.90
N SER A 484 -6.65 4.27 -22.95
CA SER A 484 -6.76 3.37 -21.78
C SER A 484 -6.95 1.92 -22.20
N GLY A 485 -7.76 1.67 -23.24
CA GLY A 485 -8.01 0.32 -23.76
C GLY A 485 -6.80 -0.32 -24.45
N ALA A 486 -5.79 0.47 -24.84
CA ALA A 486 -4.54 -0.02 -25.39
C ALA A 486 -3.55 -0.51 -24.33
N THR A 487 -3.74 -0.14 -23.05
CA THR A 487 -2.80 -0.50 -22.00
C THR A 487 -3.00 -1.95 -21.57
N CYS A 488 -1.90 -2.67 -21.31
CA CYS A 488 -1.96 -4.03 -20.76
C CYS A 488 -2.38 -4.10 -19.28
N MET A 489 -2.59 -2.94 -18.64
CA MET A 489 -2.96 -2.84 -17.22
C MET A 489 -4.39 -2.30 -17.01
N ALA A 490 -5.18 -2.16 -18.07
CA ALA A 490 -6.59 -1.76 -17.98
C ALA A 490 -7.51 -2.89 -18.46
N GLY A 491 -8.73 -2.90 -17.91
CA GLY A 491 -9.81 -3.71 -18.47
C GLY A 491 -10.29 -3.12 -19.81
N TYR A 492 -10.69 -4.00 -20.74
CA TYR A 492 -11.34 -3.62 -21.99
C TYR A 492 -12.80 -4.07 -21.99
N THR A 493 -13.74 -3.12 -22.11
CA THR A 493 -15.20 -3.40 -22.19
C THR A 493 -15.71 -4.31 -21.06
N THR A 494 -16.43 -5.40 -21.38
CA THR A 494 -16.92 -6.43 -20.45
C THR A 494 -15.93 -7.59 -20.28
N SER A 495 -14.69 -7.43 -20.74
CA SER A 495 -13.66 -8.47 -20.77
C SER A 495 -12.65 -8.27 -19.63
N ARG A 496 -12.32 -9.37 -18.96
CA ARG A 496 -11.49 -9.38 -17.75
C ARG A 496 -10.00 -9.44 -18.05
N THR A 497 -9.30 -8.31 -18.02
CA THR A 497 -7.84 -8.30 -17.86
C THR A 497 -7.52 -7.70 -16.49
N GLN A 498 -6.87 -8.47 -15.62
CA GLN A 498 -6.45 -7.99 -14.30
C GLN A 498 -4.93 -8.12 -14.14
N CYS A 499 -4.28 -6.98 -13.91
CA CYS A 499 -2.86 -6.91 -13.60
C CYS A 499 -2.70 -7.08 -12.08
N ALA A 500 -2.22 -8.26 -11.65
CA ALA A 500 -1.98 -8.53 -10.24
C ALA A 500 -0.80 -7.69 -9.74
N LEU A 501 0.30 -7.70 -10.49
CA LEU A 501 1.54 -6.99 -10.14
C LEU A 501 2.06 -6.19 -11.33
N ALA A 502 2.28 -4.90 -11.12
CA ALA A 502 3.12 -4.03 -11.94
C ALA A 502 4.31 -3.59 -11.09
N LEU A 503 5.45 -4.26 -11.27
CA LEU A 503 6.71 -3.97 -10.58
C LEU A 503 7.69 -3.34 -11.57
N GLY A 504 8.23 -2.16 -11.25
CA GLY A 504 9.27 -1.52 -12.06
C GLY A 504 8.85 -1.18 -13.50
N VAL A 505 7.55 -1.09 -13.78
CA VAL A 505 7.03 -0.80 -15.14
C VAL A 505 7.39 0.63 -15.53
N VAL A 506 7.89 0.81 -16.75
CA VAL A 506 8.11 2.13 -17.34
C VAL A 506 7.17 2.30 -18.52
N MET A 507 6.33 3.34 -18.50
CA MET A 507 5.40 3.63 -19.60
C MET A 507 5.27 5.12 -19.84
N SER A 508 5.36 5.51 -21.11
CA SER A 508 5.13 6.89 -21.56
C SER A 508 4.17 6.90 -22.75
N PRO A 509 2.85 6.90 -22.49
CA PRO A 509 1.83 6.91 -23.52
C PRO A 509 1.78 8.26 -24.23
N THR A 510 1.31 8.26 -25.48
CA THR A 510 1.17 9.47 -26.28
C THR A 510 -0.02 10.34 -25.87
N ALA A 511 -0.99 9.75 -25.15
CA ALA A 511 -2.16 10.43 -24.57
C ALA A 511 -2.33 10.05 -23.10
N ASN A 512 -3.30 10.67 -22.42
CA ASN A 512 -3.64 10.27 -21.05
C ASN A 512 -4.33 8.92 -21.05
N VAL A 513 -3.81 7.99 -20.25
CA VAL A 513 -4.37 6.65 -20.08
C VAL A 513 -4.64 6.35 -18.61
N SER A 514 -5.60 5.47 -18.38
CA SER A 514 -5.90 4.95 -17.06
C SER A 514 -5.45 3.49 -16.95
N ILE A 515 -4.92 3.12 -15.79
CA ILE A 515 -4.50 1.76 -15.44
C ILE A 515 -5.19 1.34 -14.15
N LYS A 516 -5.30 0.02 -13.93
CA LYS A 516 -6.02 -0.54 -12.79
C LYS A 516 -5.34 -1.81 -12.20
N PRO A 517 -4.01 -1.80 -11.96
CA PRO A 517 -3.36 -2.95 -11.33
C PRO A 517 -3.74 -3.06 -9.84
N PHE A 518 -3.59 -4.24 -9.26
CA PHE A 518 -3.78 -4.45 -7.81
C PHE A 518 -2.55 -4.03 -7.01
N ALA A 519 -1.36 -4.22 -7.59
CA ALA A 519 -0.13 -3.58 -7.13
C ALA A 519 0.54 -2.79 -8.24
N ALA A 520 0.86 -1.53 -7.96
CA ALA A 520 1.79 -0.72 -8.73
C ALA A 520 2.95 -0.34 -7.81
N ILE A 521 4.12 -0.92 -8.04
CA ILE A 521 5.26 -0.80 -7.15
C ILE A 521 6.48 -0.38 -7.96
N GLY A 522 7.12 0.71 -7.54
CA GLY A 522 8.37 1.19 -8.13
C GLY A 522 8.28 1.59 -9.59
N CYS A 523 7.08 1.86 -10.12
CA CYS A 523 6.86 2.15 -11.52
C CYS A 523 7.14 3.62 -11.87
N LYS A 524 7.49 3.87 -13.13
CA LYS A 524 7.67 5.22 -13.67
C LYS A 524 6.75 5.43 -14.85
N PHE A 525 5.74 6.26 -14.63
CA PHE A 525 4.73 6.57 -15.61
C PHE A 525 4.72 8.05 -15.96
N THR A 526 4.46 8.33 -17.23
CA THR A 526 4.00 9.66 -17.67
C THR A 526 2.58 9.55 -18.19
N ARG A 527 1.76 10.62 -18.13
CA ARG A 527 0.40 10.67 -18.71
C ARG A 527 -0.48 9.47 -18.35
N THR A 528 -0.26 8.91 -17.16
CA THR A 528 -0.93 7.70 -16.71
C THR A 528 -1.49 7.96 -15.33
N VAL A 529 -2.73 7.56 -15.11
CA VAL A 529 -3.35 7.61 -13.79
C VAL A 529 -3.88 6.25 -13.42
N MET A 530 -3.97 5.98 -12.13
CA MET A 530 -4.73 4.84 -11.65
C MET A 530 -6.17 5.25 -11.41
N VAL A 531 -7.08 4.34 -11.71
CA VAL A 531 -8.51 4.50 -11.39
C VAL A 531 -9.06 3.22 -10.78
N GLU A 532 -10.05 3.37 -9.90
CA GLU A 532 -10.79 2.25 -9.34
C GLU A 532 -11.51 1.43 -10.43
N HIS A 533 -11.71 0.14 -10.16
CA HIS A 533 -12.67 -0.68 -10.91
C HIS A 533 -14.10 -0.32 -10.50
N THR A 534 -14.90 0.22 -11.41
CA THR A 534 -16.30 0.60 -11.12
C THR A 534 -17.32 -0.43 -11.61
N TYR A 535 -16.88 -1.53 -12.24
CA TYR A 535 -17.77 -2.49 -12.89
C TYR A 535 -18.18 -3.63 -11.95
N ALA A 536 -19.10 -3.34 -11.02
CA ALA A 536 -19.70 -4.36 -10.14
C ALA A 536 -20.52 -5.45 -10.87
N THR A 537 -20.67 -5.34 -12.21
CA THR A 537 -21.53 -6.23 -13.02
C THR A 537 -20.75 -7.22 -13.90
N ILE A 538 -19.42 -7.19 -13.92
CA ILE A 538 -18.63 -8.18 -14.69
C ILE A 538 -18.41 -9.41 -13.81
N PRO A 539 -18.95 -10.60 -14.18
CA PRO A 539 -18.75 -11.82 -13.41
C PRO A 539 -17.25 -12.11 -13.20
N ASN A 540 -16.92 -12.55 -11.98
CA ASN A 540 -15.59 -12.94 -11.55
C ASN A 540 -14.55 -11.81 -11.45
N TRP A 541 -14.90 -10.51 -11.53
CA TRP A 541 -13.90 -9.46 -11.29
C TRP A 541 -13.58 -9.31 -9.79
N ASP A 542 -12.31 -9.44 -9.42
CA ASP A 542 -11.87 -9.30 -8.01
C ASP A 542 -11.90 -7.84 -7.54
N SER A 543 -12.27 -7.65 -6.27
CA SER A 543 -12.22 -6.35 -5.58
C SER A 543 -10.78 -5.87 -5.36
N MET A 544 -10.49 -4.58 -5.60
CA MET A 544 -9.20 -3.94 -5.29
C MET A 544 -8.93 -3.72 -3.79
N ASP A 545 -9.71 -4.35 -2.92
CA ASP A 545 -9.49 -4.33 -1.48
C ASP A 545 -8.17 -5.04 -1.11
N GLY A 546 -7.23 -4.33 -0.48
CA GLY A 546 -5.87 -4.81 -0.22
C GLY A 546 -4.80 -4.30 -1.21
N MET A 547 -5.13 -3.32 -2.06
CA MET A 547 -4.24 -2.74 -3.06
C MET A 547 -3.00 -2.04 -2.49
N VAL A 548 -1.89 -2.13 -3.21
CA VAL A 548 -0.62 -1.46 -2.90
C VAL A 548 -0.17 -0.55 -4.04
N VAL A 549 -0.01 0.74 -3.76
CA VAL A 549 0.55 1.73 -4.67
C VAL A 549 1.75 2.38 -3.98
N ALA A 550 2.95 1.93 -4.33
CA ALA A 550 4.15 2.37 -3.63
C ALA A 550 5.35 2.71 -4.53
N ASN A 551 6.14 3.69 -4.11
CA ASN A 551 7.41 4.06 -4.77
C ASN A 551 7.27 4.48 -6.24
N ASN A 552 6.11 4.95 -6.67
CA ASN A 552 5.86 5.27 -8.09
C ASN A 552 6.09 6.74 -8.43
N HIS A 553 6.44 6.99 -9.69
CA HIS A 553 6.30 8.30 -10.33
C HIS A 553 5.10 8.29 -11.28
N PHE A 554 4.15 9.20 -11.06
CA PHE A 554 3.08 9.52 -11.99
C PHE A 554 3.28 10.96 -12.46
N LEU A 555 3.94 11.13 -13.60
CA LEU A 555 4.34 12.43 -14.12
C LEU A 555 3.44 12.91 -15.25
N ASN A 556 3.34 14.23 -15.43
CA ASN A 556 2.55 14.85 -16.50
C ASN A 556 1.13 14.25 -16.62
N THR A 557 0.47 14.00 -15.49
CA THR A 557 -0.91 13.52 -15.49
C THR A 557 -1.84 14.67 -15.82
N GLN A 558 -2.80 14.46 -16.72
CA GLN A 558 -3.78 15.51 -17.07
C GLN A 558 -5.20 15.25 -16.59
N VAL A 559 -5.43 14.08 -16.01
CA VAL A 559 -6.70 13.65 -15.43
C VAL A 559 -6.49 13.32 -13.94
N ALA A 560 -7.56 13.24 -13.17
CA ALA A 560 -7.46 12.93 -11.76
C ALA A 560 -7.08 11.46 -11.54
N PHE A 561 -6.19 11.22 -10.58
CA PHE A 561 -5.98 9.91 -10.01
C PHE A 561 -7.14 9.59 -9.08
N ALA A 562 -7.86 8.50 -9.31
CA ALA A 562 -9.18 8.36 -8.72
C ALA A 562 -9.50 6.96 -8.20
N ILE A 563 -9.27 6.80 -6.90
CA ILE A 563 -9.74 5.68 -6.09
C ILE A 563 -11.06 6.13 -5.44
N PHE A 564 -12.15 6.07 -6.22
CA PHE A 564 -13.41 6.79 -5.96
C PHE A 564 -14.18 6.32 -4.72
N GLY A 565 -13.80 5.21 -4.09
CA GLY A 565 -14.56 4.66 -2.98
C GLY A 565 -15.95 4.25 -3.44
N SER A 566 -15.98 3.59 -4.60
CA SER A 566 -17.14 2.86 -5.12
C SER A 566 -17.17 1.44 -4.54
N ILE A 567 -16.03 0.94 -4.05
CA ILE A 567 -15.87 -0.34 -3.39
C ILE A 567 -15.51 -0.12 -1.91
N ALA A 568 -16.04 -0.95 -1.03
CA ALA A 568 -15.66 -0.94 0.38
C ALA A 568 -14.26 -1.55 0.56
N LEU A 569 -13.43 -0.88 1.36
CA LEU A 569 -12.10 -1.38 1.72
C LEU A 569 -12.13 -1.93 3.14
N SER A 570 -11.79 -3.22 3.29
CA SER A 570 -11.76 -3.94 4.56
C SER A 570 -10.39 -4.52 4.87
N ARG A 571 -9.68 -5.01 3.84
CA ARG A 571 -8.27 -5.40 3.89
C ARG A 571 -7.37 -4.16 3.82
N GLY A 572 -7.81 -3.11 3.15
CA GLY A 572 -7.21 -1.79 3.21
C GLY A 572 -6.57 -1.30 1.90
N LEU A 573 -5.77 -0.24 2.02
CA LEU A 573 -5.04 0.40 0.91
C LEU A 573 -3.71 0.93 1.43
N ALA A 574 -2.61 0.57 0.78
CA ALA A 574 -1.33 1.24 0.97
C ALA A 574 -1.07 2.20 -0.20
N PHE A 575 -0.95 3.49 0.10
CA PHE A 575 -0.58 4.53 -0.86
C PHE A 575 0.63 5.27 -0.30
N VAL A 576 1.84 4.79 -0.64
CA VAL A 576 3.07 5.13 0.09
C VAL A 576 4.19 5.58 -0.83
N GLN A 577 4.83 6.71 -0.52
CA GLN A 577 6.05 7.15 -1.23
C GLN A 577 5.86 7.32 -2.75
N ASN A 578 4.74 7.88 -3.19
CA ASN A 578 4.50 8.19 -4.61
C ASN A 578 4.73 9.67 -4.91
N VAL A 579 5.14 9.97 -6.14
CA VAL A 579 5.12 11.33 -6.70
C VAL A 579 3.98 11.42 -7.71
N ILE A 580 3.03 12.34 -7.50
CA ILE A 580 1.90 12.56 -8.42
C ILE A 580 1.95 13.99 -8.93
N GLU A 581 2.54 14.19 -10.10
CA GLU A 581 2.51 15.47 -10.80
C GLU A 581 1.28 15.54 -11.70
N ARG A 582 0.44 16.54 -11.41
CA ARG A 582 -0.64 16.95 -12.31
C ARG A 582 -0.25 18.21 -13.05
N ALA A 583 -0.23 18.15 -14.37
CA ALA A 583 0.15 19.23 -15.27
C ALA A 583 -0.97 19.45 -16.29
N VAL A 584 -1.87 20.39 -16.00
CA VAL A 584 -3.16 20.57 -16.69
C VAL A 584 -3.39 22.01 -17.06
N THR A 585 -4.28 22.27 -18.02
CA THR A 585 -4.78 23.62 -18.29
C THR A 585 -5.99 24.00 -17.44
N SER A 586 -6.70 23.02 -16.84
CA SER A 586 -7.91 23.24 -16.03
C SER A 586 -7.73 22.84 -14.57
N THR A 587 -8.13 23.72 -13.65
CA THR A 587 -8.05 23.56 -12.19
C THR A 587 -9.24 22.82 -11.56
N SER A 588 -10.22 22.36 -12.36
CA SER A 588 -11.49 21.83 -11.85
C SER A 588 -11.37 20.47 -11.16
N ALA A 589 -10.61 19.54 -11.74
CA ALA A 589 -10.37 18.24 -11.11
C ALA A 589 -9.25 18.32 -10.06
N PRO A 590 -9.14 17.37 -9.12
CA PRO A 590 -7.99 17.20 -8.24
C PRO A 590 -6.86 16.39 -8.90
N ALA A 591 -5.68 16.33 -8.26
CA ALA A 591 -4.61 15.39 -8.63
C ALA A 591 -4.88 13.98 -8.10
N LEU A 592 -5.38 13.88 -6.86
CA LEU A 592 -5.67 12.62 -6.20
C LEU A 592 -7.05 12.64 -5.54
N GLN A 593 -7.77 11.53 -5.66
CA GLN A 593 -9.00 11.24 -4.93
C GLN A 593 -8.88 9.86 -4.29
N ILE A 594 -9.02 9.79 -2.96
CA ILE A 594 -9.21 8.54 -2.22
C ILE A 594 -10.49 8.70 -1.41
N SER A 595 -11.56 8.01 -1.80
CA SER A 595 -12.89 8.26 -1.21
C SER A 595 -13.35 9.72 -1.43
N GLY A 596 -13.05 10.26 -2.60
CA GLY A 596 -13.32 11.67 -2.94
C GLY A 596 -14.77 11.95 -3.28
N ASP A 597 -14.99 12.94 -4.15
CA ASP A 597 -16.33 13.39 -4.52
C ASP A 597 -17.23 12.24 -4.99
N GLY A 598 -18.44 12.12 -4.41
CA GLY A 598 -19.45 11.12 -4.75
C GLY A 598 -19.29 9.77 -4.03
N SER A 599 -18.26 9.60 -3.20
CA SER A 599 -17.98 8.32 -2.53
C SER A 599 -19.08 7.91 -1.54
N THR A 600 -19.51 6.64 -1.64
CA THR A 600 -20.53 6.02 -0.78
C THR A 600 -20.05 4.75 -0.07
N ALA A 601 -18.84 4.27 -0.37
CA ALA A 601 -18.33 3.06 0.24
C ALA A 601 -17.60 3.34 1.57
N ALA A 602 -17.67 2.34 2.45
CA ALA A 602 -16.88 2.33 3.68
C ALA A 602 -15.40 2.19 3.37
N MET A 603 -14.56 2.83 4.19
CA MET A 603 -13.11 2.67 4.10
C MET A 603 -12.53 2.41 5.47
N ASP A 604 -11.67 1.40 5.53
CA ASP A 604 -10.86 1.07 6.68
C ASP A 604 -9.42 0.74 6.26
N ASN A 605 -8.50 0.80 7.22
CA ASN A 605 -7.09 0.43 7.05
C ASN A 605 -6.38 1.08 5.84
N VAL A 606 -6.44 2.42 5.76
CA VAL A 606 -5.77 3.17 4.67
C VAL A 606 -4.47 3.78 5.19
N VAL A 607 -3.35 3.35 4.62
CA VAL A 607 -2.01 3.91 4.89
C VAL A 607 -1.66 4.90 3.79
N PHE A 608 -1.78 6.20 4.08
CA PHE A 608 -1.41 7.28 3.16
C PHE A 608 -0.18 8.00 3.70
N ALA A 609 1.02 7.68 3.19
CA ALA A 609 2.24 8.23 3.77
C ALA A 609 3.38 8.52 2.80
N TYR A 610 4.20 9.53 3.12
CA TYR A 610 5.38 9.91 2.34
C TYR A 610 5.11 10.26 0.87
N ASN A 611 3.90 10.62 0.49
CA ASN A 611 3.60 11.00 -0.90
C ASN A 611 3.96 12.46 -1.17
N THR A 612 4.45 12.75 -2.36
CA THR A 612 4.64 14.12 -2.88
C THR A 612 3.61 14.39 -3.97
N ILE A 613 2.69 15.31 -3.72
CA ILE A 613 1.70 15.79 -4.69
C ILE A 613 1.96 17.30 -4.87
N PRO A 614 2.90 17.68 -5.75
CA PRO A 614 3.36 19.05 -5.89
C PRO A 614 2.39 19.87 -6.74
N GLY A 615 2.47 21.19 -6.63
CA GLY A 615 1.72 22.13 -7.44
C GLY A 615 1.54 23.49 -6.76
N LYS A 616 1.33 24.52 -7.57
CA LYS A 616 1.28 25.93 -7.13
C LYS A 616 -0.13 26.51 -7.12
N ASP A 617 -1.13 25.68 -7.41
CA ASP A 617 -2.55 26.04 -7.48
C ASP A 617 -3.45 24.83 -7.18
N GLY A 618 -4.76 25.08 -7.05
CA GLY A 618 -5.76 24.08 -6.68
C GLY A 618 -5.94 22.90 -7.66
N SER A 619 -5.30 22.90 -8.83
CA SER A 619 -5.31 21.72 -9.71
C SER A 619 -4.55 20.52 -9.11
N ALA A 620 -3.63 20.76 -8.19
CA ALA A 620 -2.82 19.71 -7.57
C ALA A 620 -3.40 19.17 -6.25
N ARG A 621 -4.65 19.49 -5.92
CA ARG A 621 -5.26 19.11 -4.63
C ARG A 621 -5.46 17.60 -4.48
N ALA A 622 -5.41 17.13 -3.24
CA ALA A 622 -5.77 15.78 -2.83
C ALA A 622 -7.10 15.81 -2.06
N ASN A 623 -8.12 15.12 -2.56
CA ASN A 623 -9.43 15.00 -1.93
C ASN A 623 -9.53 13.63 -1.24
N VAL A 624 -9.69 13.62 0.08
CA VAL A 624 -9.71 12.38 0.87
C VAL A 624 -10.91 12.29 1.82
N CYS A 625 -11.49 11.09 1.91
CA CYS A 625 -12.52 10.74 2.91
C CYS A 625 -13.74 11.68 2.88
N TYR A 626 -14.29 12.01 1.72
CA TYR A 626 -15.45 12.88 1.60
C TYR A 626 -16.74 12.19 2.05
N THR A 627 -17.62 12.86 2.76
CA THR A 627 -18.96 12.36 3.13
C THR A 627 -20.00 13.44 2.84
N GLU A 628 -20.40 13.53 1.57
CA GLU A 628 -21.19 14.65 1.03
C GLU A 628 -22.32 14.22 0.09
N THR A 629 -22.32 13.00 -0.44
CA THR A 629 -23.47 12.50 -1.23
C THR A 629 -24.57 11.91 -0.34
N LEU A 630 -25.81 11.81 -0.83
CA LEU A 630 -26.95 11.27 -0.07
C LEU A 630 -26.68 9.84 0.46
N GLY A 631 -25.97 9.01 -0.31
CA GLY A 631 -25.62 7.64 0.09
C GLY A 631 -24.46 7.50 1.08
N SER A 632 -23.87 8.58 1.59
CA SER A 632 -22.72 8.53 2.53
C SER A 632 -23.11 8.72 4.00
N VAL A 633 -24.40 8.81 4.30
CA VAL A 633 -24.93 8.95 5.65
C VAL A 633 -24.54 7.73 6.50
N GLY A 634 -23.87 7.94 7.64
CA GLY A 634 -23.37 6.86 8.50
C GLY A 634 -22.24 5.99 7.92
N VAL A 635 -21.77 6.23 6.70
CA VAL A 635 -20.73 5.40 6.05
C VAL A 635 -19.39 5.63 6.73
N ALA A 636 -18.87 4.60 7.39
CA ALA A 636 -17.61 4.65 8.11
C ALA A 636 -16.42 4.87 7.18
N LYS A 637 -15.61 5.89 7.47
CA LYS A 637 -14.31 6.17 6.84
C LYS A 637 -13.26 6.25 7.94
N THR A 638 -13.06 5.10 8.59
CA THR A 638 -12.19 4.92 9.75
C THR A 638 -10.81 4.42 9.33
N GLY A 639 -9.86 4.36 10.26
CA GLY A 639 -8.55 3.75 9.99
C GLY A 639 -7.71 4.44 8.91
N PHE A 640 -8.00 5.69 8.56
CA PHE A 640 -7.21 6.49 7.62
C PHE A 640 -6.01 7.10 8.36
N VAL A 641 -4.81 6.66 8.02
CA VAL A 641 -3.55 7.14 8.61
C VAL A 641 -2.81 7.99 7.58
N ASN A 642 -2.74 9.30 7.84
CA ASN A 642 -2.07 10.29 6.98
C ASN A 642 -0.75 10.77 7.62
N ARG A 643 0.39 10.25 7.16
CA ARG A 643 1.69 10.58 7.78
C ARG A 643 2.73 11.07 6.78
N PHE A 644 3.38 12.17 7.11
CA PHE A 644 4.57 12.67 6.42
C PHE A 644 4.36 12.92 4.91
N ASN A 645 3.15 13.27 4.49
CA ASN A 645 2.88 13.63 3.10
C ASN A 645 3.26 15.09 2.82
N LEU A 646 3.67 15.37 1.60
CA LEU A 646 3.90 16.71 1.06
C LEU A 646 2.88 16.98 -0.04
N LEU A 647 1.95 17.90 0.20
CA LEU A 647 0.76 18.08 -0.60
C LEU A 647 0.66 19.54 -1.08
N ALA A 648 0.16 19.76 -2.29
CA ALA A 648 -0.19 21.11 -2.71
C ALA A 648 -1.37 21.63 -1.87
N GLU A 649 -2.39 20.81 -1.70
CA GLU A 649 -3.62 21.09 -0.97
C GLU A 649 -4.24 19.76 -0.50
N LEU A 650 -4.83 19.74 0.70
CA LEU A 650 -5.55 18.58 1.25
C LEU A 650 -6.98 18.98 1.58
N ASN A 651 -7.94 18.21 1.10
CA ASN A 651 -9.35 18.46 1.33
C ASN A 651 -10.07 17.24 1.90
N SER A 652 -11.07 17.51 2.74
CA SER A 652 -12.07 16.56 3.21
C SER A 652 -13.43 17.25 3.43
N LYS A 653 -14.52 16.68 2.91
CA LYS A 653 -15.91 17.18 3.11
C LYS A 653 -16.69 16.31 4.11
N THR A 654 -17.57 16.93 4.88
CA THR A 654 -18.41 16.25 5.90
C THR A 654 -19.78 16.93 6.03
N ASP A 655 -20.58 16.53 7.02
CA ASP A 655 -21.92 17.01 7.34
C ASP A 655 -22.08 18.54 7.44
N THR A 656 -21.02 19.33 7.69
CA THR A 656 -21.12 20.80 7.76
C THR A 656 -21.19 21.50 6.40
N PHE A 657 -21.04 20.78 5.30
CA PHE A 657 -21.11 21.32 3.94
C PHE A 657 -22.54 21.28 3.35
N THR A 658 -23.56 21.40 4.21
CA THR A 658 -25.00 21.28 3.89
C THR A 658 -25.60 22.43 3.09
N THR A 659 -24.95 23.59 3.00
CA THR A 659 -25.36 24.60 2.00
C THR A 659 -25.26 24.07 0.56
N MET A 660 -24.49 22.99 0.34
CA MET A 660 -24.40 22.27 -0.93
C MET A 660 -25.26 20.99 -0.97
N THR A 661 -25.87 20.55 0.13
CA THR A 661 -26.53 19.23 0.24
C THR A 661 -27.59 19.16 1.35
N THR A 662 -28.73 18.51 1.11
CA THR A 662 -29.88 18.48 2.04
C THR A 662 -29.82 17.39 3.14
N ALA A 663 -28.73 16.62 3.28
CA ALA A 663 -28.71 15.43 4.15
C ALA A 663 -27.86 15.62 5.43
N THR A 664 -28.44 15.21 6.56
CA THR A 664 -27.83 15.15 7.91
C THR A 664 -27.10 13.81 8.14
N GLY A 665 -26.28 13.71 9.21
CA GLY A 665 -25.70 12.42 9.64
C GLY A 665 -24.48 11.90 8.87
N ARG A 666 -23.81 12.76 8.09
CA ARG A 666 -22.60 12.40 7.31
C ARG A 666 -21.31 12.56 8.11
N VAL A 667 -21.18 11.74 9.15
CA VAL A 667 -20.14 11.89 10.19
C VAL A 667 -19.10 10.78 10.21
N GLY A 668 -19.18 9.84 9.27
CA GLY A 668 -18.31 8.66 9.28
C GLY A 668 -16.82 8.93 9.02
N ASN A 669 -16.47 10.12 8.53
CA ASN A 669 -15.08 10.56 8.33
C ASN A 669 -14.53 11.45 9.47
N TRP A 670 -15.23 11.58 10.60
CA TRP A 670 -14.85 12.54 11.64
C TRP A 670 -13.47 12.26 12.24
N ALA A 671 -13.04 11.00 12.35
CA ALA A 671 -11.67 10.70 12.79
C ALA A 671 -10.62 11.39 11.89
N ASN A 672 -10.82 11.38 10.56
CA ASN A 672 -9.97 12.11 9.61
C ASN A 672 -10.11 13.64 9.77
N ARG A 673 -11.32 14.16 9.99
CA ARG A 673 -11.57 15.60 10.25
C ARG A 673 -10.86 16.11 11.50
N TYR A 674 -10.72 15.26 12.51
CA TYR A 674 -10.01 15.55 13.76
C TYR A 674 -8.56 15.07 13.73
N THR A 675 -8.03 14.71 12.56
CA THR A 675 -6.64 14.31 12.31
C THR A 675 -6.11 13.21 13.23
N VAL A 676 -6.97 12.24 13.57
CA VAL A 676 -6.62 11.08 14.39
C VAL A 676 -5.63 10.20 13.61
N GLY A 677 -4.46 9.92 14.19
CA GLY A 677 -3.42 9.12 13.56
C GLY A 677 -2.61 9.87 12.49
N HIS A 678 -2.89 11.16 12.27
CA HIS A 678 -2.15 11.99 11.32
C HIS A 678 -0.87 12.55 11.95
N LEU A 679 0.19 12.71 11.15
CA LEU A 679 1.45 13.23 11.66
C LEU A 679 2.28 13.91 10.56
N GLY A 680 2.85 15.09 10.86
CA GLY A 680 3.98 15.64 10.11
C GLY A 680 3.76 15.89 8.62
N TRP A 681 2.52 16.02 8.13
CA TRP A 681 2.30 16.38 6.74
C TRP A 681 2.40 17.89 6.53
N VAL A 682 2.71 18.28 5.30
CA VAL A 682 2.87 19.67 4.85
C VAL A 682 1.92 19.95 3.69
N SER A 683 1.19 21.06 3.75
CA SER A 683 0.38 21.57 2.62
C SER A 683 0.91 22.94 2.17
N LEU A 684 1.06 23.16 0.87
CA LEU A 684 1.56 24.41 0.33
C LEU A 684 0.52 25.54 0.42
N MET A 685 -0.74 25.26 0.11
CA MET A 685 -1.79 26.28 -0.03
C MET A 685 -2.88 26.20 1.03
N GLY A 686 -2.86 25.15 1.86
CA GLY A 686 -3.93 24.89 2.82
C GLY A 686 -5.00 24.01 2.20
N ASP A 687 -6.20 24.55 2.06
CA ASP A 687 -7.36 23.87 1.46
C ASP A 687 -7.98 24.61 0.26
N ALA A 688 -9.07 24.06 -0.29
CA ALA A 688 -9.77 24.60 -1.47
C ALA A 688 -10.30 26.04 -1.31
N ASN A 689 -10.44 26.53 -0.08
CA ASN A 689 -10.82 27.92 0.21
C ASN A 689 -9.59 28.79 0.58
N GLY A 690 -8.38 28.23 0.49
CA GLY A 690 -7.15 28.86 0.94
C GLY A 690 -7.04 29.00 2.46
N ALA A 691 -7.81 28.23 3.25
CA ALA A 691 -7.74 28.28 4.69
C ALA A 691 -6.40 27.72 5.19
N GLY A 692 -5.79 28.39 6.17
CA GLY A 692 -4.55 27.94 6.84
C GLY A 692 -4.78 27.37 8.24
N ALA A 693 -6.03 27.23 8.66
CA ALA A 693 -6.40 26.75 9.98
C ALA A 693 -7.62 25.83 9.89
N ALA A 694 -7.71 24.88 10.80
CA ALA A 694 -8.88 24.01 10.95
C ALA A 694 -10.10 24.78 11.49
N GLY A 695 -11.27 24.23 11.23
CA GLY A 695 -12.53 24.69 11.77
C GLY A 695 -13.75 24.14 11.01
N PRO A 696 -14.96 24.36 11.56
CA PRO A 696 -16.20 23.96 10.90
C PRO A 696 -16.31 24.56 9.49
N GLY A 697 -16.65 23.73 8.51
CA GLY A 697 -16.79 24.16 7.10
C GLY A 697 -15.48 24.43 6.36
N THR A 698 -14.33 24.31 7.01
CA THR A 698 -13.03 24.24 6.31
C THR A 698 -12.87 22.86 5.69
N TYR A 699 -12.08 22.74 4.63
CA TYR A 699 -11.76 21.46 4.01
C TYR A 699 -10.57 20.76 4.69
N LEU A 700 -9.76 21.48 5.47
CA LEU A 700 -8.63 20.91 6.24
C LEU A 700 -9.04 19.91 7.32
N GLY A 701 -10.19 20.16 7.97
CA GLY A 701 -10.58 19.43 9.18
C GLY A 701 -11.18 20.35 10.23
N ASP A 702 -11.73 19.76 11.27
CA ASP A 702 -12.18 20.50 12.45
C ASP A 702 -11.05 20.69 13.47
N TYR A 703 -9.97 19.91 13.37
CA TYR A 703 -8.76 20.05 14.18
C TYR A 703 -7.51 19.55 13.43
N LEU A 704 -6.38 20.22 13.63
CA LEU A 704 -5.07 19.78 13.13
C LEU A 704 -4.12 19.51 14.30
N GLN A 705 -3.44 18.35 14.28
CA GLN A 705 -2.32 18.05 15.16
C GLN A 705 -1.21 19.12 15.06
N PRO A 706 -0.49 19.44 16.16
CA PRO A 706 0.56 20.46 16.15
C PRO A 706 1.74 20.21 15.19
N SER A 707 1.99 18.95 14.82
CA SER A 707 3.08 18.59 13.90
C SER A 707 2.77 18.89 12.43
N ILE A 708 1.50 19.18 12.12
CA ILE A 708 1.02 19.45 10.78
C ILE A 708 1.32 20.90 10.41
N ALA A 709 1.82 21.11 9.20
CA ALA A 709 2.06 22.45 8.66
C ALA A 709 1.10 22.75 7.50
N PRO A 710 -0.11 23.28 7.77
CA PRO A 710 -1.01 23.71 6.71
C PRO A 710 -0.52 25.03 6.11
N LYS A 711 -0.68 25.20 4.79
CA LYS A 711 -0.45 26.48 4.10
C LYS A 711 0.93 27.11 4.37
N VAL A 712 2.01 26.38 4.14
CA VAL A 712 3.38 26.92 4.30
C VAL A 712 3.76 27.94 3.24
N GLY A 713 3.00 28.03 2.14
CA GLY A 713 3.29 28.85 0.98
C GLY A 713 4.06 28.08 -0.09
N THR A 714 3.76 28.35 -1.36
CA THR A 714 4.34 27.64 -2.51
C THR A 714 5.84 27.86 -2.69
N GLY A 715 6.42 28.89 -2.08
CA GLY A 715 7.87 29.15 -2.09
C GLY A 715 8.64 28.53 -0.92
N ALA A 716 7.95 27.99 0.10
CA ALA A 716 8.60 27.44 1.30
C ALA A 716 9.10 26.00 1.11
N VAL A 717 8.62 25.33 0.08
CA VAL A 717 9.12 24.01 -0.35
C VAL A 717 9.68 24.17 -1.75
N THR A 718 10.98 23.93 -1.88
CA THR A 718 11.69 24.05 -3.15
C THR A 718 12.07 22.67 -3.67
N PHE A 719 11.83 22.48 -4.97
CA PHE A 719 12.19 21.28 -5.72
C PHE A 719 13.32 21.61 -6.70
N THR A 720 14.00 20.58 -7.21
CA THR A 720 14.97 20.76 -8.30
C THR A 720 14.32 21.34 -9.56
N ASP A 721 13.14 20.85 -9.94
CA ASP A 721 12.38 21.33 -11.10
C ASP A 721 10.87 21.06 -10.91
N ASP A 722 10.11 22.07 -10.49
CA ASP A 722 8.66 21.96 -10.33
C ASP A 722 7.91 22.38 -11.60
N LYS A 723 7.30 21.39 -12.26
CA LYS A 723 6.50 21.53 -13.49
C LYS A 723 5.02 21.18 -13.30
N ALA A 724 4.55 21.08 -12.05
CA ALA A 724 3.15 20.80 -11.72
C ALA A 724 2.27 22.06 -11.75
N GLY A 725 0.96 21.85 -11.80
CA GLY A 725 -0.07 22.89 -11.70
C GLY A 725 -0.73 23.26 -13.03
N ALA A 726 -1.51 24.33 -12.98
CA ALA A 726 -2.16 24.97 -14.11
C ALA A 726 -1.10 25.55 -15.06
N ALA A 727 -1.17 25.16 -16.33
CA ALA A 727 -0.17 25.47 -17.36
C ALA A 727 1.23 24.90 -17.11
N GLY A 728 1.37 23.96 -16.17
CA GLY A 728 2.58 23.15 -16.01
C GLY A 728 2.88 22.35 -17.29
N VAL A 729 4.16 22.24 -17.66
CA VAL A 729 4.57 21.47 -18.86
C VAL A 729 4.70 19.97 -18.60
N GLY A 730 4.65 19.55 -17.33
CA GLY A 730 4.82 18.16 -16.91
C GLY A 730 6.28 17.66 -16.98
N GLY A 731 6.57 16.55 -16.31
CA GLY A 731 7.90 15.93 -16.29
C GLY A 731 8.87 16.61 -15.33
N GLY A 732 8.39 17.10 -14.19
CA GLY A 732 9.22 17.71 -13.14
C GLY A 732 10.18 16.72 -12.45
N THR A 733 11.15 17.29 -11.73
CA THR A 733 12.07 16.58 -10.83
C THR A 733 11.87 17.09 -9.41
N TYR A 734 11.29 16.25 -8.57
CA TYR A 734 10.73 16.65 -7.28
C TYR A 734 11.61 16.32 -6.07
N SER A 735 12.91 16.06 -6.30
CA SER A 735 13.89 16.05 -5.22
C SER A 735 13.91 17.39 -4.50
N LEU A 736 13.97 17.34 -3.17
CA LEU A 736 13.98 18.54 -2.32
C LEU A 736 15.32 19.28 -2.46
N THR A 737 15.26 20.60 -2.44
CA THR A 737 16.44 21.47 -2.50
C THR A 737 16.42 22.54 -1.42
N GLY A 738 17.55 23.21 -1.22
CA GLY A 738 17.71 24.30 -0.26
C GLY A 738 17.98 23.81 1.17
N GLU A 739 18.62 24.66 1.98
CA GLU A 739 18.92 24.36 3.39
C GLU A 739 17.72 24.58 4.31
N SER A 740 16.84 25.53 3.95
CA SER A 740 15.64 25.90 4.71
C SER A 740 14.39 25.51 3.91
N ASN A 741 14.09 24.21 3.88
CA ASN A 741 12.89 23.69 3.23
C ASN A 741 11.84 23.32 4.27
N ALA A 742 10.59 23.77 4.10
CA ALA A 742 9.52 23.52 5.07
C ALA A 742 9.12 22.03 5.18
N ALA A 743 9.55 21.19 4.24
CA ALA A 743 9.39 19.75 4.28
C ALA A 743 10.32 19.05 5.29
N TYR A 744 11.43 19.67 5.70
CA TYR A 744 12.40 19.06 6.63
C TYR A 744 11.92 19.09 8.09
N GLY A 745 12.45 18.17 8.91
CA GLY A 745 12.15 18.11 10.35
C GLY A 745 10.70 17.71 10.65
N ARG A 746 10.07 16.97 9.75
CA ARG A 746 8.65 16.58 9.83
C ARG A 746 8.44 15.16 10.31
N VAL A 747 9.49 14.34 10.29
CA VAL A 747 9.49 12.97 10.80
C VAL A 747 10.15 12.96 12.18
N PRO A 748 9.39 12.79 13.29
CA PRO A 748 9.98 12.71 14.62
C PRO A 748 10.92 11.52 14.76
N SER A 749 11.90 11.62 15.66
CA SER A 749 12.82 10.52 15.94
C SER A 749 12.07 9.25 16.36
N GLY A 750 12.51 8.13 15.80
CA GLY A 750 11.90 6.82 16.02
C GLY A 750 10.69 6.53 15.13
N LEU A 751 10.11 7.52 14.45
CA LEU A 751 8.87 7.38 13.67
C LEU A 751 9.08 7.36 12.16
N ALA A 752 10.33 7.30 11.67
CA ALA A 752 10.57 7.04 10.26
C ALA A 752 9.96 5.69 9.87
N GLY A 753 9.11 5.66 8.85
CA GLY A 753 8.38 4.45 8.46
C GLY A 753 9.03 3.60 7.37
N LEU A 754 10.07 4.11 6.71
CA LEU A 754 10.72 3.52 5.54
C LEU A 754 12.25 3.66 5.70
N SER A 755 13.02 2.68 5.21
CA SER A 755 14.50 2.73 5.28
C SER A 755 15.07 3.65 4.20
N PHE A 756 14.41 3.70 3.03
CA PHE A 756 14.83 4.48 1.88
C PHE A 756 13.75 5.44 1.39
N ASP A 757 14.17 6.52 0.76
CA ASP A 757 13.33 7.41 -0.03
C ASP A 757 13.16 6.88 -1.47
N ILE A 758 12.39 7.61 -2.30
CA ILE A 758 12.06 7.13 -3.65
C ILE A 758 13.26 7.08 -4.59
N ALA A 759 14.35 7.78 -4.25
CA ALA A 759 15.60 7.76 -5.00
C ALA A 759 16.60 6.71 -4.46
N GLY A 760 16.23 5.96 -3.42
CA GLY A 760 17.08 4.98 -2.76
C GLY A 760 18.03 5.57 -1.70
N ALA A 761 17.87 6.84 -1.33
CA ALA A 761 18.65 7.45 -0.25
C ALA A 761 18.09 7.02 1.12
N ALA A 762 18.97 6.83 2.10
CA ALA A 762 18.55 6.45 3.45
C ALA A 762 17.71 7.55 4.11
N ARG A 763 16.60 7.18 4.74
CA ARG A 763 15.76 8.13 5.47
C ARG A 763 16.29 8.42 6.87
N LEU A 764 16.13 9.66 7.29
CA LEU A 764 16.53 10.11 8.62
C LEU A 764 15.49 9.74 9.67
N ASN A 765 15.94 9.23 10.82
CA ASN A 765 15.10 8.79 11.94
C ASN A 765 15.45 9.50 13.26
N ASP A 766 15.90 10.75 13.15
CA ASP A 766 16.53 11.54 14.22
C ASP A 766 15.83 12.90 14.46
N SER A 767 14.59 13.04 14.00
CA SER A 767 13.81 14.30 13.97
C SER A 767 14.17 15.29 12.86
N ASN A 768 15.11 14.97 11.97
CA ASN A 768 15.44 15.81 10.82
C ASN A 768 14.80 15.35 9.50
N GLY A 769 14.14 14.18 9.47
CA GLY A 769 13.59 13.59 8.25
C GLY A 769 12.49 14.41 7.58
N ALA A 770 12.40 14.27 6.27
CA ALA A 770 11.50 15.06 5.41
C ALA A 770 10.11 14.44 5.21
N ALA A 771 9.11 15.31 5.05
CA ALA A 771 7.81 14.95 4.49
C ALA A 771 7.90 14.81 2.96
N GLY A 772 7.13 13.88 2.39
CA GLY A 772 7.10 13.56 0.98
C GLY A 772 7.99 12.39 0.59
N ALA A 773 8.08 12.16 -0.72
CA ALA A 773 8.67 10.97 -1.31
C ALA A 773 10.21 10.96 -1.26
N TYR A 774 10.81 12.14 -1.15
CA TYR A 774 12.25 12.35 -1.10
C TYR A 774 12.72 12.72 0.31
N GLU A 775 13.94 12.32 0.64
CA GLU A 775 14.66 12.78 1.81
C GLU A 775 15.45 14.06 1.49
N ARG A 776 15.94 14.73 2.53
CA ARG A 776 16.94 15.78 2.41
C ARG A 776 18.22 15.27 1.69
N PRO A 777 18.78 16.04 0.74
CA PRO A 777 20.03 15.68 0.05
C PRO A 777 21.27 15.70 0.95
#